data_AF-A0A5C6A4X5-F1
#
_entry.id   AF-A0A5C6A4X5-F1
#
_cell.length_a   1.000
_cell.length_b   1.000
_cell.length_c   1.000
_cell.angle_alpha   90.00
_cell.angle_beta   90.00
_cell.angle_gamma   90.00
#
_symmetry.space_group_name_H-M   'P 1'
#
loop_
_entity.id
_entity.type
_entity.pdbx_description
1 polymer ?
#
loop_
_entity_poly.entity_id
_entity_poly.type
_entity_poly.pdbx_seq_one_letter_code
_entity_poly.pdbx_strand_id
1 'polypeptide(L)'
;MPRIFISGTTRDLKSFREVVAQWANEHGHEPVVQDDFPVQSDYNTVVQMLRDKLAPCDAVIHLVGLFYGFEPTNRPDGELRRSYTQLEYELGRELRRQVFRFIARQDYVPDNHFSQTDEQAELQRLHRQRLMEGNEAWSATSRTTGNELYYEFSNHDELRKLLDKIEIKSTLAKPQNLPIVGSLFKGRDEFIKQLRSVLVDKPTHIAAVTAKQAIHGLGGIGKTRVALEYAKRYSHEYTALLFITADSPANLQRNLANLCGALVLNLPEKDAIEQEVQVAAALRWLREHSGWFLIVDNVDTPDVAVEVESLLQKLDSGHVVVTSRLSQWGDAVQELSLDVISEPAAQDFLLERTAGKRKSTPADEADALTLANLLGRLPLALEQAGAFIVKHHTGFRTYLDRWKQLEAKVLQWHDQRTMKYPASVATTWQTSFDRLTDDGRGLLNVLCWLAPDPIPLTMIEKVSSTDNEQPIDVETGIADLAEYSLLKWTDDQYHSVEVHRLVEEITRYRLPEPDRVAWLQRALRMVNDFVPAEPTCYDVRSWPTIYIPGQSHIAAVVQFADQMSGKALAAGSTPSVRLALTPRLMSCLAGYLKTRAAHQEAEPLTARVVNIFEQTYGEDHPSVAAALNNLAALFQATNRLAEAEPLMRRALAIDEQSYGAEHPDVAIDLNNLAALLQETNRPAEAEPLMRRALAIDEQSLGAEHSNVAIRLNNLAALLQETNRPAEAEQLYRRALAIDEQTYGAEHPDVARDLNNLAALLQAANRPAEAEQLYRRALAIDEQSFGAEHPRVATDLNNLAALLQATNRLAEAEPLMRRALAIDQQSYGARHPDVARDLNNLATLLQDTNRLAEAEPLMRRAVEIFQQSLGDQHPKTVTVRRNHALIVSVMDDQ
;
A
#
# COMPACT_ATOMS: atom_id res chain seq x y z
N MET A 1 -21.41 9.29 -11.01
CA MET A 1 -22.83 9.51 -11.38
C MET A 1 -23.67 9.08 -10.19
N PRO A 2 -24.62 9.88 -9.67
CA PRO A 2 -25.34 9.49 -8.46
C PRO A 2 -26.16 8.22 -8.70
N ARG A 3 -26.09 7.26 -7.77
CA ARG A 3 -26.84 5.99 -7.84
C ARG A 3 -28.12 6.10 -6.99
N ILE A 4 -29.26 5.72 -7.55
CA ILE A 4 -30.56 5.85 -6.89
C ILE A 4 -31.19 4.49 -6.70
N PHE A 5 -31.42 4.11 -5.45
CA PHE A 5 -32.18 2.91 -5.15
C PHE A 5 -33.69 3.18 -5.26
N ILE A 6 -34.38 2.42 -6.10
CA ILE A 6 -35.82 2.54 -6.32
C ILE A 6 -36.55 1.47 -5.51
N SER A 7 -37.07 1.90 -4.37
CA SER A 7 -37.83 1.06 -3.44
C SER A 7 -39.32 1.14 -3.76
N GLY A 8 -39.98 -0.01 -3.80
CA GLY A 8 -41.42 -0.10 -4.05
C GLY A 8 -41.88 -1.54 -4.28
N THR A 9 -43.11 -1.83 -3.87
CA THR A 9 -43.68 -3.19 -4.00
C THR A 9 -43.93 -3.55 -5.46
N THR A 10 -43.19 -4.50 -6.03
CA THR A 10 -43.28 -4.90 -7.45
C THR A 10 -44.69 -5.34 -7.89
N ARG A 11 -45.49 -5.93 -6.99
CA ARG A 11 -46.86 -6.35 -7.34
C ARG A 11 -47.84 -5.18 -7.50
N ASP A 12 -47.53 -4.05 -6.89
CA ASP A 12 -48.42 -2.89 -6.73
C ASP A 12 -47.97 -1.69 -7.59
N LEU A 13 -46.65 -1.47 -7.65
CA LEU A 13 -46.02 -0.24 -8.14
C LEU A 13 -44.94 -0.47 -9.21
N LYS A 14 -44.98 -1.59 -9.96
CA LYS A 14 -43.98 -1.88 -10.99
C LYS A 14 -43.89 -0.77 -12.04
N SER A 15 -45.01 -0.36 -12.62
CA SER A 15 -45.07 0.71 -13.62
C SER A 15 -44.60 2.05 -13.06
N PHE A 16 -44.85 2.31 -11.76
CA PHE A 16 -44.37 3.51 -11.07
C PHE A 16 -42.86 3.47 -10.84
N ARG A 17 -42.27 2.31 -10.55
CA ARG A 17 -40.80 2.14 -10.46
C ARG A 17 -40.14 2.39 -11.82
N GLU A 18 -40.78 1.96 -12.91
CA GLU A 18 -40.32 2.24 -14.28
C GLU A 18 -40.32 3.74 -14.59
N VAL A 19 -41.35 4.49 -14.14
CA VAL A 19 -41.39 5.96 -14.25
C VAL A 19 -40.21 6.61 -13.51
N VAL A 20 -39.89 6.13 -12.29
CA VAL A 20 -38.73 6.63 -11.53
C VAL A 20 -37.41 6.29 -12.22
N ALA A 21 -37.26 5.07 -12.75
CA ALA A 21 -36.06 4.64 -13.45
C ALA A 21 -35.82 5.45 -14.72
N GLN A 22 -36.88 5.73 -15.49
CA GLN A 22 -36.82 6.60 -16.66
C GLN A 22 -36.43 8.02 -16.26
N TRP A 23 -37.04 8.57 -15.21
CA TRP A 23 -36.68 9.88 -14.68
C TRP A 23 -35.21 9.97 -14.24
N ALA A 24 -34.71 8.95 -13.54
CA ALA A 24 -33.32 8.89 -13.09
C ALA A 24 -32.36 8.94 -14.30
N ASN A 25 -32.60 8.10 -15.31
CA ASN A 25 -31.78 8.07 -16.52
C ASN A 25 -31.76 9.43 -17.26
N GLU A 26 -32.92 10.08 -17.41
CA GLU A 26 -33.04 11.38 -18.08
C GLU A 26 -32.30 12.52 -17.34
N HIS A 27 -32.08 12.36 -16.02
CA HIS A 27 -31.36 13.32 -15.18
C HIS A 27 -29.90 12.92 -14.90
N GLY A 28 -29.38 11.91 -15.61
CA GLY A 28 -27.99 11.47 -15.43
C GLY A 28 -27.75 10.79 -14.08
N HIS A 29 -28.73 10.02 -13.59
CA HIS A 29 -28.61 9.18 -12.41
C HIS A 29 -28.72 7.69 -12.78
N GLU A 30 -28.00 6.82 -12.07
CA GLU A 30 -28.04 5.37 -12.30
C GLU A 30 -29.14 4.74 -11.43
N PRO A 31 -30.24 4.21 -12.02
CA PRO A 31 -31.29 3.56 -11.26
C PRO A 31 -30.87 2.15 -10.83
N VAL A 32 -31.01 1.86 -9.54
CA VAL A 32 -30.74 0.56 -8.93
C VAL A 32 -32.06 -0.02 -8.42
N VAL A 33 -32.34 -1.26 -8.82
CA VAL A 33 -33.59 -1.96 -8.51
C VAL A 33 -33.23 -3.36 -7.97
N GLN A 34 -33.94 -3.81 -6.94
CA GLN A 34 -33.87 -5.18 -6.44
C GLN A 34 -35.16 -5.91 -6.82
N ASP A 35 -35.06 -6.86 -7.76
CA ASP A 35 -36.20 -7.67 -8.22
C ASP A 35 -36.04 -9.17 -7.91
N ASP A 36 -34.79 -9.66 -7.77
CA ASP A 36 -34.49 -11.09 -7.56
C ASP A 36 -34.16 -11.40 -6.09
N PHE A 37 -35.16 -11.84 -5.33
CA PHE A 37 -34.94 -12.37 -3.98
C PHE A 37 -34.78 -13.90 -4.04
N PRO A 38 -33.79 -14.51 -3.38
CA PRO A 38 -33.62 -15.96 -3.37
C PRO A 38 -34.86 -16.67 -2.81
N VAL A 39 -35.25 -17.79 -3.44
CA VAL A 39 -36.37 -18.61 -2.96
C VAL A 39 -35.96 -19.25 -1.63
N GLN A 40 -36.56 -18.82 -0.51
CA GLN A 40 -36.23 -19.17 0.89
C GLN A 40 -35.04 -18.43 1.53
N SER A 41 -34.89 -17.13 1.29
CA SER A 41 -33.89 -16.32 2.01
C SER A 41 -34.31 -16.03 3.47
N ASP A 42 -33.44 -16.38 4.41
CA ASP A 42 -33.58 -15.97 5.82
C ASP A 42 -33.43 -14.45 6.01
N TYR A 43 -33.94 -13.93 7.14
CA TYR A 43 -33.96 -12.50 7.43
C TYR A 43 -32.58 -11.81 7.34
N ASN A 44 -31.54 -12.44 7.88
CA ASN A 44 -30.19 -11.85 7.92
C ASN A 44 -29.56 -11.77 6.53
N THR A 45 -29.76 -12.79 5.70
CA THR A 45 -29.29 -12.82 4.32
C THR A 45 -29.94 -11.72 3.49
N VAL A 46 -31.26 -11.52 3.65
CA VAL A 46 -31.98 -10.42 2.97
C VAL A 46 -31.47 -9.06 3.42
N VAL A 47 -31.29 -8.87 4.73
CA VAL A 47 -30.78 -7.60 5.28
C VAL A 47 -29.38 -7.29 4.75
N GLN A 48 -28.48 -8.26 4.73
CA GLN A 48 -27.12 -8.07 4.20
C GLN A 48 -27.14 -7.76 2.70
N MET A 49 -27.91 -8.52 1.91
CA MET A 49 -28.07 -8.28 0.47
C MET A 49 -28.59 -6.87 0.18
N LEU A 50 -29.63 -6.43 0.90
CA LEU A 50 -30.18 -5.07 0.77
C LEU A 50 -29.15 -4.02 1.18
N ARG A 51 -28.37 -4.27 2.25
CA ARG A 51 -27.30 -3.37 2.70
C ARG A 51 -26.22 -3.21 1.63
N ASP A 52 -25.80 -4.29 0.99
CA ASP A 52 -24.78 -4.28 -0.07
C ASP A 52 -25.26 -3.51 -1.31
N LYS A 53 -26.55 -3.59 -1.65
CA LYS A 53 -27.14 -2.81 -2.75
C LYS A 53 -27.40 -1.35 -2.41
N LEU A 54 -27.77 -1.04 -1.17
CA LEU A 54 -28.06 0.33 -0.72
C LEU A 54 -26.80 1.12 -0.39
N ALA A 55 -25.73 0.47 0.06
CA ALA A 55 -24.47 1.10 0.45
C ALA A 55 -23.81 1.98 -0.64
N PRO A 56 -23.78 1.59 -1.93
CA PRO A 56 -23.23 2.43 -2.99
C PRO A 56 -24.22 3.48 -3.53
N CYS A 57 -25.45 3.56 -3.00
CA CYS A 57 -26.46 4.53 -3.47
C CYS A 57 -26.32 5.89 -2.77
N ASP A 58 -26.65 6.97 -3.46
CA ASP A 58 -26.69 8.34 -2.94
C ASP A 58 -28.05 8.73 -2.36
N ALA A 59 -29.10 8.09 -2.89
CA ALA A 59 -30.48 8.32 -2.49
C ALA A 59 -31.34 7.05 -2.61
N VAL A 60 -32.43 7.04 -1.86
CA VAL A 60 -33.51 6.06 -1.96
C VAL A 60 -34.79 6.81 -2.32
N ILE A 61 -35.40 6.45 -3.45
CA ILE A 61 -36.76 6.88 -3.78
C ILE A 61 -37.70 5.77 -3.33
N HIS A 62 -38.42 6.05 -2.24
CA HIS A 62 -39.29 5.08 -1.59
C HIS A 62 -40.75 5.32 -1.99
N LEU A 63 -41.26 4.47 -2.89
CA LEU A 63 -42.64 4.47 -3.35
C LEU A 63 -43.50 3.56 -2.46
N VAL A 64 -44.62 4.07 -1.96
CA VAL A 64 -45.49 3.35 -1.01
C VAL A 64 -46.94 3.35 -1.46
N GLY A 65 -47.44 2.16 -1.83
CA GLY A 65 -48.82 1.93 -2.26
C GLY A 65 -49.74 1.48 -1.12
N LEU A 66 -50.94 1.00 -1.46
CA LEU A 66 -51.94 0.53 -0.49
C LEU A 66 -51.73 -0.94 -0.06
N PHE A 67 -50.87 -1.70 -0.74
CA PHE A 67 -50.70 -3.12 -0.48
C PHE A 67 -49.35 -3.48 0.18
N TYR A 68 -49.39 -4.46 1.08
CA TYR A 68 -48.21 -4.98 1.78
C TYR A 68 -47.33 -5.81 0.84
N GLY A 69 -46.00 -5.66 0.96
CA GLY A 69 -45.01 -6.38 0.16
C GLY A 69 -44.77 -7.83 0.62
N PHE A 70 -43.87 -8.54 -0.09
CA PHE A 70 -43.33 -9.81 0.43
C PHE A 70 -42.41 -9.54 1.64
N GLU A 71 -42.31 -10.51 2.54
CA GLU A 71 -41.49 -10.45 3.75
C GLU A 71 -40.50 -11.62 3.82
N PRO A 72 -39.33 -11.46 4.45
CA PRO A 72 -38.36 -12.54 4.64
C PRO A 72 -38.91 -13.64 5.53
N THR A 73 -38.45 -14.87 5.30
CA THR A 73 -38.71 -16.01 6.18
C THR A 73 -37.73 -16.06 7.36
N ASN A 74 -38.07 -16.75 8.45
CA ASN A 74 -37.19 -16.96 9.61
C ASN A 74 -36.70 -15.66 10.29
N ARG A 75 -37.64 -14.77 10.64
CA ARG A 75 -37.37 -13.55 11.41
C ARG A 75 -36.89 -13.90 12.84
N PRO A 76 -35.80 -13.30 13.35
CA PRO A 76 -35.35 -13.47 14.74
C PRO A 76 -36.41 -13.06 15.77
N ASP A 77 -36.37 -13.69 16.96
CA ASP A 77 -37.22 -13.30 18.08
C ASP A 77 -36.94 -11.86 18.52
N GLY A 78 -37.99 -11.04 18.62
CA GLY A 78 -37.90 -9.63 19.00
C GLY A 78 -37.83 -8.63 17.84
N GLU A 79 -37.60 -9.09 16.60
CA GLU A 79 -37.64 -8.22 15.41
C GLU A 79 -39.07 -7.88 14.96
N LEU A 80 -39.28 -6.65 14.49
CA LEU A 80 -40.59 -6.20 13.99
C LEU A 80 -40.90 -6.84 12.63
N ARG A 81 -42.19 -7.12 12.37
CA ARG A 81 -42.63 -7.72 11.11
C ARG A 81 -42.59 -6.66 10.00
N ARG A 82 -41.82 -6.91 8.94
CA ARG A 82 -41.55 -5.94 7.88
C ARG A 82 -41.47 -6.61 6.51
N SER A 83 -42.02 -5.94 5.50
CA SER A 83 -41.82 -6.33 4.10
C SER A 83 -40.45 -5.90 3.58
N TYR A 84 -39.99 -6.47 2.45
CA TYR A 84 -38.77 -6.03 1.77
C TYR A 84 -38.76 -4.52 1.51
N THR A 85 -39.88 -3.98 1.01
CA THR A 85 -40.05 -2.53 0.79
C THR A 85 -39.85 -1.72 2.07
N GLN A 86 -40.32 -2.21 3.21
CA GLN A 86 -40.13 -1.55 4.51
C GLN A 86 -38.69 -1.65 5.01
N LEU A 87 -38.01 -2.78 4.79
CA LEU A 87 -36.59 -2.96 5.10
C LEU A 87 -35.70 -2.04 4.26
N GLU A 88 -36.00 -1.87 2.96
CA GLU A 88 -35.29 -0.96 2.06
C GLU A 88 -35.31 0.49 2.57
N TYR A 89 -36.47 0.95 3.06
CA TYR A 89 -36.60 2.28 3.68
C TYR A 89 -35.75 2.43 4.93
N GLU A 90 -35.81 1.45 5.83
CA GLU A 90 -35.10 1.52 7.11
C GLU A 90 -33.59 1.42 6.94
N LEU A 91 -33.11 0.51 6.09
CA LEU A 91 -31.69 0.37 5.78
C LEU A 91 -31.14 1.60 5.05
N GLY A 92 -31.93 2.19 4.15
CA GLY A 92 -31.59 3.48 3.53
C GLY A 92 -31.32 4.57 4.57
N ARG A 93 -32.12 4.61 5.64
CA ARG A 93 -31.94 5.55 6.76
C ARG A 93 -30.75 5.20 7.65
N GLU A 94 -30.58 3.93 7.99
CA GLU A 94 -29.45 3.44 8.80
C GLU A 94 -28.11 3.80 8.13
N LEU A 95 -28.04 3.61 6.80
CA LEU A 95 -26.91 3.97 5.96
C LEU A 95 -26.80 5.47 5.66
N ARG A 96 -27.65 6.30 6.28
CA ARG A 96 -27.68 7.78 6.15
C ARG A 96 -27.82 8.26 4.70
N ARG A 97 -28.60 7.56 3.88
CA ARG A 97 -28.91 7.97 2.50
C ARG A 97 -29.99 9.03 2.47
N GLN A 98 -30.03 9.82 1.39
CA GLN A 98 -31.14 10.74 1.16
C GLN A 98 -32.39 9.92 0.82
N VAL A 99 -33.37 9.87 1.73
CA VAL A 99 -34.60 9.11 1.52
C VAL A 99 -35.74 10.05 1.13
N PHE A 100 -36.24 9.92 -0.09
CA PHE A 100 -37.40 10.65 -0.61
C PHE A 100 -38.64 9.77 -0.55
N ARG A 101 -39.69 10.26 0.14
CA ARG A 101 -40.91 9.50 0.42
C ARG A 101 -42.01 9.91 -0.55
N PHE A 102 -42.49 8.96 -1.34
CA PHE A 102 -43.60 9.14 -2.27
C PHE A 102 -44.71 8.15 -1.89
N ILE A 103 -45.86 8.68 -1.48
CA ILE A 103 -46.95 7.89 -0.91
C ILE A 103 -48.16 7.98 -1.84
N ALA A 104 -48.66 6.84 -2.28
CA ALA A 104 -49.85 6.79 -3.13
C ALA A 104 -51.08 7.22 -2.33
N ARG A 105 -51.97 8.02 -2.92
CA ARG A 105 -53.27 8.38 -2.33
C ARG A 105 -54.25 7.21 -2.38
N GLN A 106 -55.37 7.33 -1.67
CA GLN A 106 -56.41 6.30 -1.65
C GLN A 106 -57.08 6.08 -3.03
N ASP A 107 -56.98 7.06 -3.93
CA ASP A 107 -57.58 7.05 -5.26
C ASP A 107 -56.61 6.62 -6.38
N TYR A 108 -55.36 6.26 -6.06
CA TYR A 108 -54.45 5.71 -7.08
C TYR A 108 -54.92 4.32 -7.54
N VAL A 109 -54.59 3.98 -8.79
CA VAL A 109 -54.89 2.67 -9.36
C VAL A 109 -53.64 1.79 -9.26
N PRO A 110 -53.68 0.68 -8.50
CA PRO A 110 -52.54 -0.25 -8.39
C PRO A 110 -52.37 -1.05 -9.68
N ASP A 111 -51.14 -1.45 -9.99
CA ASP A 111 -50.84 -2.25 -11.20
C ASP A 111 -51.56 -3.60 -11.20
N ASN A 112 -51.63 -4.24 -10.03
CA ASN A 112 -52.39 -5.46 -9.83
C ASN A 112 -53.13 -5.43 -8.50
N HIS A 113 -54.33 -6.00 -8.49
CA HIS A 113 -55.07 -6.24 -7.27
C HIS A 113 -54.74 -7.63 -6.74
N PHE A 114 -54.27 -7.73 -5.49
CA PHE A 114 -54.00 -9.00 -4.83
C PHE A 114 -54.56 -9.01 -3.40
N SER A 115 -54.91 -10.20 -2.92
CA SER A 115 -55.40 -10.38 -1.56
C SER A 115 -54.25 -10.22 -0.56
N GLN A 116 -54.46 -9.40 0.45
CA GLN A 116 -53.63 -9.29 1.65
C GLN A 116 -54.48 -9.64 2.87
N THR A 117 -53.86 -10.13 3.93
CA THR A 117 -54.57 -10.40 5.18
C THR A 117 -54.93 -9.09 5.90
N ASP A 118 -55.91 -9.11 6.81
CA ASP A 118 -56.26 -7.95 7.63
C ASP A 118 -55.04 -7.41 8.41
N GLU A 119 -54.16 -8.32 8.85
CA GLU A 119 -52.92 -7.99 9.54
C GLU A 119 -51.92 -7.27 8.61
N GLN A 120 -51.75 -7.74 7.38
CA GLN A 120 -50.88 -7.10 6.38
C GLN A 120 -51.40 -5.72 5.98
N ALA A 121 -52.72 -5.59 5.80
CA ALA A 121 -53.36 -4.31 5.52
C ALA A 121 -53.13 -3.30 6.66
N GLU A 122 -53.23 -3.76 7.92
CA GLU A 122 -52.98 -2.92 9.09
C GLU A 122 -51.50 -2.52 9.20
N LEU A 123 -50.55 -3.43 8.98
CA LEU A 123 -49.12 -3.11 8.95
C LEU A 123 -48.77 -2.10 7.86
N GLN A 124 -49.37 -2.24 6.68
CA GLN A 124 -49.19 -1.27 5.59
C GLN A 124 -49.77 0.11 5.95
N ARG A 125 -50.95 0.14 6.59
CA ARG A 125 -51.59 1.38 7.05
C ARG A 125 -50.72 2.10 8.09
N LEU A 126 -50.17 1.37 9.07
CA LEU A 126 -49.29 1.91 10.11
C LEU A 126 -47.98 2.45 9.52
N HIS A 127 -47.38 1.76 8.54
CA HIS A 127 -46.18 2.25 7.85
C HIS A 127 -46.45 3.56 7.10
N ARG A 128 -47.54 3.64 6.34
CA ARG A 128 -47.95 4.86 5.64
C ARG A 128 -48.17 6.03 6.61
N GLN A 129 -48.86 5.78 7.73
CA GLN A 129 -49.07 6.78 8.78
C GLN A 129 -47.73 7.29 9.35
N ARG A 130 -46.80 6.38 9.67
CA ARG A 130 -45.45 6.73 10.17
C ARG A 130 -44.67 7.62 9.18
N LEU A 131 -44.75 7.32 7.89
CA LEU A 131 -44.07 8.11 6.86
C LEU A 131 -44.64 9.53 6.74
N MET A 132 -45.94 9.71 6.99
CA MET A 132 -46.63 11.01 6.94
C MET A 132 -46.43 11.86 8.19
N GLU A 133 -46.31 11.25 9.37
CA GLU A 133 -46.17 11.97 10.66
C GLU A 133 -44.79 12.62 10.85
N GLY A 134 -43.78 12.18 10.07
CA GLY A 134 -42.58 12.96 9.73
C GLY A 134 -41.86 13.66 10.89
N ASN A 135 -41.27 12.91 11.83
CA ASN A 135 -40.48 13.48 12.93
C ASN A 135 -39.05 12.90 13.02
N GLU A 136 -38.41 12.65 11.86
CA GLU A 136 -37.16 11.88 11.78
C GLU A 136 -36.02 12.67 11.08
N ALA A 137 -34.86 12.71 11.74
CA ALA A 137 -33.73 13.61 11.47
C ALA A 137 -33.01 13.48 10.11
N TRP A 138 -33.39 12.53 9.24
CA TRP A 138 -32.67 12.20 8.00
C TRP A 138 -33.57 12.16 6.74
N SER A 139 -34.70 12.86 6.77
CA SER A 139 -35.53 13.02 5.58
C SER A 139 -34.97 14.08 4.62
N ALA A 140 -34.89 13.75 3.33
CA ALA A 140 -34.44 14.69 2.30
C ALA A 140 -35.57 15.64 1.90
N THR A 141 -35.25 16.92 1.65
CA THR A 141 -36.23 18.01 1.45
C THR A 141 -36.24 18.53 0.02
N SER A 142 -37.30 19.24 -0.38
CA SER A 142 -37.51 19.71 -1.76
C SER A 142 -36.65 20.90 -2.17
N ARG A 143 -36.40 21.05 -3.48
CA ARG A 143 -35.69 22.20 -4.10
C ARG A 143 -36.33 23.55 -3.77
N THR A 144 -37.64 23.58 -3.56
CA THR A 144 -38.43 24.82 -3.54
C THR A 144 -38.80 25.30 -2.14
N THR A 145 -38.99 24.40 -1.17
CA THR A 145 -39.51 24.79 0.15
C THR A 145 -38.66 24.32 1.32
N GLY A 146 -37.73 23.38 1.13
CA GLY A 146 -36.87 22.84 2.20
C GLY A 146 -37.61 22.16 3.35
N ASN A 147 -38.95 22.04 3.29
CA ASN A 147 -39.83 21.64 4.39
C ASN A 147 -40.82 20.52 4.02
N GLU A 148 -40.92 20.11 2.75
CA GLU A 148 -41.77 18.98 2.35
C GLU A 148 -41.16 17.67 2.86
N LEU A 149 -41.85 17.05 3.82
CA LEU A 149 -41.44 15.79 4.44
C LEU A 149 -41.73 14.59 3.52
N TYR A 150 -42.80 14.61 2.72
CA TYR A 150 -43.16 13.55 1.77
C TYR A 150 -43.97 14.13 0.60
N TYR A 151 -44.15 13.34 -0.46
CA TYR A 151 -44.96 13.68 -1.62
C TYR A 151 -46.08 12.67 -1.82
N GLU A 152 -47.26 13.12 -2.24
CA GLU A 152 -48.40 12.24 -2.53
C GLU A 152 -48.74 12.21 -4.01
N PHE A 153 -49.05 11.03 -4.55
CA PHE A 153 -49.39 10.86 -5.97
C PHE A 153 -50.59 9.92 -6.17
N SER A 154 -51.33 10.11 -7.26
CA SER A 154 -52.43 9.22 -7.68
C SER A 154 -52.19 8.54 -9.04
N ASN A 155 -51.25 9.04 -9.85
CA ASN A 155 -50.95 8.51 -11.19
C ASN A 155 -49.50 8.80 -11.62
N HIS A 156 -49.08 8.23 -12.77
CA HIS A 156 -47.72 8.37 -13.31
C HIS A 156 -47.33 9.82 -13.61
N ASP A 157 -48.23 10.60 -14.23
CA ASP A 157 -47.96 12.00 -14.58
C ASP A 157 -47.71 12.86 -13.34
N GLU A 158 -48.45 12.61 -12.27
CA GLU A 158 -48.29 13.30 -10.99
C GLU A 158 -46.98 12.90 -10.31
N LEU A 159 -46.67 11.59 -10.22
CA LEU A 159 -45.40 11.11 -9.70
C LEU A 159 -44.22 11.74 -10.45
N ARG A 160 -44.29 11.77 -11.78
CA ARG A 160 -43.25 12.34 -12.63
C ARG A 160 -43.00 13.82 -12.32
N LYS A 161 -44.06 14.62 -12.21
CA LYS A 161 -43.95 16.06 -11.86
C LYS A 161 -43.38 16.29 -10.45
N LEU A 162 -43.64 15.37 -9.52
CA LEU A 162 -43.12 15.47 -8.16
C LEU A 162 -41.63 15.10 -8.09
N LEU A 163 -41.17 14.15 -8.91
CA LEU A 163 -39.75 13.81 -9.03
C LEU A 163 -38.92 15.02 -9.50
N ASP A 164 -39.45 15.87 -10.37
CA ASP A 164 -38.73 17.08 -10.82
C ASP A 164 -38.50 18.12 -9.69
N LYS A 165 -39.18 17.96 -8.54
CA LYS A 165 -39.04 18.82 -7.35
C LYS A 165 -37.92 18.40 -6.39
N ILE A 166 -37.35 17.21 -6.55
CA ILE A 166 -36.27 16.72 -5.68
C ILE A 166 -34.89 17.03 -6.25
N GLU A 167 -33.91 17.26 -5.37
CA GLU A 167 -32.49 17.38 -5.73
C GLU A 167 -31.70 16.28 -5.05
N ILE A 168 -31.02 15.45 -5.84
CA ILE A 168 -30.16 14.39 -5.32
C ILE A 168 -28.73 14.91 -5.33
N LYS A 169 -28.17 15.13 -4.13
CA LYS A 169 -26.76 15.50 -3.97
C LYS A 169 -25.91 14.23 -3.85
N SER A 170 -24.73 14.21 -4.48
CA SER A 170 -23.76 13.13 -4.22
C SER A 170 -23.40 13.16 -2.74
N THR A 171 -23.61 12.05 -2.02
CA THR A 171 -23.29 11.94 -0.58
C THR A 171 -22.01 11.15 -0.34
N LEU A 172 -21.55 10.40 -1.35
CA LEU A 172 -20.23 9.79 -1.36
C LEU A 172 -19.17 10.86 -1.65
N ALA A 173 -18.15 10.95 -0.79
CA ALA A 173 -17.01 11.83 -1.03
C ALA A 173 -16.35 11.43 -2.36
N LYS A 174 -16.09 12.41 -3.24
CA LYS A 174 -15.35 12.15 -4.48
C LYS A 174 -13.98 11.53 -4.15
N PRO A 175 -13.52 10.50 -4.90
CA PRO A 175 -12.19 9.93 -4.71
C PRO A 175 -11.12 11.02 -4.83
N GLN A 176 -10.34 11.23 -3.77
CA GLN A 176 -9.22 12.17 -3.81
C GLN A 176 -8.14 11.83 -2.78
N ASN A 177 -6.89 12.10 -3.14
CA ASN A 177 -5.74 12.01 -2.25
C ASN A 177 -4.79 13.21 -2.40
N LEU A 178 -5.36 14.38 -2.70
CA LEU A 178 -4.58 15.60 -2.84
C LEU A 178 -3.94 16.02 -1.50
N PRO A 179 -2.64 16.35 -1.47
CA PRO A 179 -1.99 16.91 -0.29
C PRO A 179 -2.66 18.19 0.22
N ILE A 180 -2.67 18.38 1.54
CA ILE A 180 -3.10 19.63 2.15
C ILE A 180 -2.08 20.72 1.82
N VAL A 181 -2.57 21.85 1.33
CA VAL A 181 -1.73 23.00 0.97
C VAL A 181 -2.33 24.28 1.56
N GLY A 182 -1.47 25.17 2.08
CA GLY A 182 -1.88 26.41 2.76
C GLY A 182 -2.75 27.34 1.91
N SER A 183 -3.38 28.35 2.50
CA SER A 183 -4.32 29.22 1.76
C SER A 183 -3.66 30.26 0.84
N LEU A 184 -2.39 30.59 1.07
CA LEU A 184 -1.75 31.71 0.40
C LEU A 184 -1.15 31.31 -0.96
N PHE A 185 -1.83 31.70 -2.05
CA PHE A 185 -1.43 31.46 -3.43
C PHE A 185 -1.64 32.73 -4.28
N LYS A 186 -0.61 33.22 -4.97
CA LYS A 186 -0.61 34.55 -5.63
C LYS A 186 0.02 34.53 -7.02
N GLY A 187 -0.47 35.38 -7.92
CA GLY A 187 0.21 35.74 -9.17
C GLY A 187 0.29 34.65 -10.23
N ARG A 188 -0.60 33.66 -10.19
CA ARG A 188 -0.58 32.49 -11.11
C ARG A 188 -1.91 32.28 -11.85
N ASP A 189 -2.83 33.24 -11.79
CA ASP A 189 -4.16 33.08 -12.36
C ASP A 189 -4.12 32.89 -13.89
N GLU A 190 -3.29 33.64 -14.59
CA GLU A 190 -3.09 33.47 -16.04
C GLU A 190 -2.47 32.12 -16.39
N PHE A 191 -1.52 31.64 -15.58
CA PHE A 191 -0.94 30.32 -15.78
C PHE A 191 -1.97 29.20 -15.55
N ILE A 192 -2.83 29.33 -14.53
CA ILE A 192 -3.93 28.38 -14.27
C ILE A 192 -4.91 28.36 -15.45
N LYS A 193 -5.23 29.52 -16.05
CA LYS A 193 -6.06 29.59 -17.26
C LYS A 193 -5.37 28.91 -18.45
N GLN A 194 -4.08 29.13 -18.64
CA GLN A 194 -3.30 28.48 -19.70
C GLN A 194 -3.26 26.96 -19.50
N LEU A 195 -3.02 26.49 -18.27
CA LEU A 195 -3.06 25.08 -17.92
C LEU A 195 -4.42 24.47 -18.24
N ARG A 196 -5.52 25.16 -17.88
CA ARG A 196 -6.88 24.71 -18.22
C ARG A 196 -7.06 24.56 -19.73
N SER A 197 -6.62 25.55 -20.51
CA SER A 197 -6.77 25.51 -21.96
C SER A 197 -6.00 24.34 -22.59
N VAL A 198 -4.81 24.01 -22.07
CA VAL A 198 -4.06 22.83 -22.54
C VAL A 198 -4.78 21.52 -22.20
N LEU A 199 -5.37 21.41 -21.02
CA LEU A 199 -6.06 20.18 -20.61
C LEU A 199 -7.40 19.99 -21.33
N VAL A 200 -8.17 21.07 -21.50
CA VAL A 200 -9.57 21.01 -21.99
C VAL A 200 -9.67 21.22 -23.50
N ASP A 201 -8.91 22.17 -24.07
CA ASP A 201 -9.12 22.63 -25.44
C ASP A 201 -8.24 21.90 -26.46
N LYS A 202 -7.18 21.21 -26.00
CA LYS A 202 -6.23 20.50 -26.86
C LYS A 202 -6.44 18.98 -26.82
N PRO A 203 -6.17 18.28 -27.93
CA PRO A 203 -6.36 16.84 -28.02
C PRO A 203 -5.39 16.02 -27.14
N THR A 204 -4.31 16.63 -26.66
CA THR A 204 -3.31 15.92 -25.85
C THR A 204 -3.79 15.62 -24.44
N HIS A 205 -4.75 16.36 -23.88
CA HIS A 205 -5.31 16.19 -22.51
C HIS A 205 -4.28 16.09 -21.35
N ILE A 206 -2.99 16.24 -21.65
CA ILE A 206 -1.83 16.03 -20.79
C ILE A 206 -0.92 17.26 -20.89
N ALA A 207 -0.50 17.77 -19.73
CA ALA A 207 0.42 18.91 -19.63
C ALA A 207 1.61 18.59 -18.70
N ALA A 208 2.84 18.90 -19.13
CA ALA A 208 3.99 18.93 -18.24
C ALA A 208 4.29 20.35 -17.80
N VAL A 209 4.21 20.61 -16.49
CA VAL A 209 4.62 21.87 -15.89
C VAL A 209 6.10 21.80 -15.55
N THR A 210 6.91 22.54 -16.30
CA THR A 210 8.37 22.62 -16.18
C THR A 210 8.80 23.99 -15.66
N ALA A 211 10.09 24.17 -15.34
CA ALA A 211 10.64 25.48 -15.01
C ALA A 211 11.39 26.06 -16.23
N LYS A 212 11.30 27.38 -16.44
CA LYS A 212 11.94 28.07 -17.57
C LYS A 212 13.47 27.85 -17.57
N GLN A 213 14.04 27.45 -18.72
CA GLN A 213 15.46 27.05 -18.86
C GLN A 213 16.50 28.08 -18.36
N ALA A 214 16.20 29.38 -18.34
CA ALA A 214 17.10 30.41 -17.78
C ALA A 214 17.26 30.33 -16.24
N ILE A 215 16.40 29.54 -15.59
CA ILE A 215 16.31 29.37 -14.14
C ILE A 215 16.53 27.88 -13.84
N HIS A 216 17.76 27.40 -14.05
CA HIS A 216 18.13 26.00 -13.83
C HIS A 216 17.77 25.54 -12.40
N GLY A 217 17.06 24.40 -12.28
CA GLY A 217 17.09 23.57 -11.07
C GLY A 217 16.15 23.91 -9.91
N LEU A 218 15.31 24.94 -9.96
CA LEU A 218 14.55 25.41 -8.79
C LEU A 218 13.35 24.51 -8.40
N GLY A 219 13.61 23.55 -7.51
CA GLY A 219 12.62 23.14 -6.50
C GLY A 219 12.17 24.36 -5.66
N GLY A 220 10.88 24.42 -5.31
CA GLY A 220 10.30 25.55 -4.57
C GLY A 220 9.70 26.69 -5.41
N ILE A 221 9.72 26.62 -6.76
CA ILE A 221 9.05 27.59 -7.66
C ILE A 221 7.51 27.46 -7.65
N GLY A 222 7.00 26.33 -7.14
CA GLY A 222 5.57 26.06 -6.96
C GLY A 222 4.91 25.20 -8.05
N LYS A 223 5.65 24.35 -8.78
CA LYS A 223 5.08 23.45 -9.81
C LYS A 223 3.95 22.57 -9.24
N THR A 224 4.25 21.79 -8.20
CA THR A 224 3.28 20.98 -7.44
C THR A 224 2.14 21.82 -6.91
N ARG A 225 2.46 23.01 -6.38
CA ARG A 225 1.47 23.92 -5.80
C ARG A 225 0.46 24.44 -6.83
N VAL A 226 0.91 24.76 -8.05
CA VAL A 226 0.04 25.20 -9.14
C VAL A 226 -0.88 24.07 -9.60
N ALA A 227 -0.37 22.84 -9.70
CA ALA A 227 -1.17 21.67 -10.05
C ALA A 227 -2.28 21.41 -9.00
N LEU A 228 -1.93 21.49 -7.71
CA LEU A 228 -2.89 21.33 -6.61
C LEU A 228 -3.92 22.47 -6.54
N GLU A 229 -3.50 23.71 -6.80
CA GLU A 229 -4.43 24.83 -6.84
C GLU A 229 -5.40 24.74 -8.03
N TYR A 230 -4.93 24.29 -9.19
CA TYR A 230 -5.78 23.98 -10.33
C TYR A 230 -6.83 22.92 -9.96
N ALA A 231 -6.39 21.80 -9.37
CA ALA A 231 -7.27 20.72 -8.92
C ALA A 231 -8.35 21.21 -7.95
N LYS A 232 -7.98 22.11 -7.03
CA LYS A 232 -8.90 22.72 -6.06
C LYS A 232 -9.92 23.66 -6.72
N ARG A 233 -9.49 24.54 -7.62
CA ARG A 233 -10.36 25.52 -8.29
C ARG A 233 -11.37 24.87 -9.24
N TYR A 234 -10.91 23.88 -10.00
CA TYR A 234 -11.74 23.16 -10.98
C TYR A 234 -12.23 21.81 -10.44
N SER A 235 -12.26 21.66 -9.11
CA SER A 235 -12.59 20.39 -8.44
C SER A 235 -13.99 19.86 -8.73
N HIS A 236 -14.88 20.71 -9.26
CA HIS A 236 -16.24 20.41 -9.67
C HIS A 236 -16.34 19.87 -11.10
N GLU A 237 -15.30 20.03 -11.92
CA GLU A 237 -15.23 19.51 -13.30
C GLU A 237 -14.78 18.04 -13.33
N TYR A 238 -14.31 17.49 -12.20
CA TYR A 238 -13.69 16.17 -12.13
C TYR A 238 -14.44 15.20 -11.22
N THR A 239 -14.47 13.93 -11.64
CA THR A 239 -15.05 12.80 -10.91
C THR A 239 -14.10 12.25 -9.85
N ALA A 240 -12.79 12.44 -10.00
CA ALA A 240 -11.75 12.12 -9.01
C ALA A 240 -10.56 13.07 -9.11
N LEU A 241 -9.85 13.27 -8.00
CA LEU A 241 -8.66 14.13 -7.90
C LEU A 241 -7.48 13.37 -7.29
N LEU A 242 -6.61 12.87 -8.15
CA LEU A 242 -5.58 11.91 -7.80
C LEU A 242 -4.19 12.55 -7.82
N PHE A 243 -3.33 12.12 -6.91
CA PHE A 243 -1.96 12.60 -6.75
C PHE A 243 -1.01 11.42 -6.52
N ILE A 244 0.07 11.37 -7.30
CA ILE A 244 1.15 10.39 -7.14
C ILE A 244 2.52 11.07 -7.27
N THR A 245 3.54 10.52 -6.61
CA THR A 245 4.95 10.94 -6.78
C THR A 245 5.71 9.91 -7.62
N ALA A 246 6.62 10.40 -8.46
CA ALA A 246 7.36 9.60 -9.44
C ALA A 246 8.79 10.15 -9.63
N ASP A 247 9.62 10.04 -8.59
CA ASP A 247 11.04 10.42 -8.61
C ASP A 247 12.00 9.24 -8.93
N SER A 248 11.47 8.02 -8.99
CA SER A 248 12.12 6.81 -9.53
C SER A 248 11.06 5.88 -10.15
N PRO A 249 11.44 4.94 -11.04
CA PRO A 249 10.49 3.99 -11.63
C PRO A 249 9.76 3.16 -10.56
N ALA A 250 10.49 2.76 -9.51
CA ALA A 250 9.93 2.03 -8.38
C ALA A 250 8.89 2.86 -7.60
N ASN A 251 9.18 4.15 -7.34
CA ASN A 251 8.24 5.03 -6.64
C ASN A 251 7.01 5.34 -7.49
N LEU A 252 7.13 5.47 -8.82
CA LEU A 252 5.97 5.59 -9.71
C LEU A 252 5.02 4.39 -9.53
N GLN A 253 5.56 3.17 -9.61
CA GLN A 253 4.76 1.95 -9.42
C GLN A 253 4.12 1.91 -8.03
N ARG A 254 4.87 2.28 -6.98
CA ARG A 254 4.37 2.24 -5.59
C ARG A 254 3.23 3.22 -5.38
N ASN A 255 3.36 4.44 -5.89
CA ASN A 255 2.33 5.46 -5.71
C ASN A 255 1.10 5.21 -6.58
N LEU A 256 1.25 4.57 -7.74
CA LEU A 256 0.13 4.05 -8.52
C LEU A 256 -0.64 2.96 -7.75
N ALA A 257 0.07 2.03 -7.12
CA ALA A 257 -0.54 1.01 -6.26
C ALA A 257 -1.33 1.63 -5.10
N ASN A 258 -0.77 2.66 -4.45
CA ASN A 258 -1.43 3.34 -3.33
C ASN A 258 -2.79 3.96 -3.70
N LEU A 259 -3.05 4.26 -4.99
CA LEU A 259 -4.36 4.73 -5.42
C LEU A 259 -5.48 3.70 -5.19
N CYS A 260 -5.17 2.40 -5.14
CA CYS A 260 -6.15 1.36 -4.82
C CYS A 260 -6.72 1.46 -3.41
N GLY A 261 -5.99 2.06 -2.47
CA GLY A 261 -6.28 2.04 -1.05
C GLY A 261 -7.71 2.45 -0.67
N ALA A 262 -8.19 1.96 0.48
CA ALA A 262 -9.53 2.20 1.01
C ALA A 262 -9.92 3.69 1.12
N LEU A 263 -8.92 4.57 1.28
CA LEU A 263 -9.09 6.01 1.46
C LEU A 263 -9.03 6.81 0.16
N VAL A 264 -8.70 6.16 -0.97
CA VAL A 264 -8.56 6.81 -2.29
C VAL A 264 -9.60 6.29 -3.26
N LEU A 265 -9.33 5.20 -3.98
CA LEU A 265 -10.28 4.58 -4.91
C LEU A 265 -11.08 3.44 -4.28
N ASN A 266 -10.65 2.92 -3.11
CA ASN A 266 -11.28 1.80 -2.41
C ASN A 266 -11.58 0.61 -3.34
N LEU A 267 -10.58 0.20 -4.11
CA LEU A 267 -10.71 -0.89 -5.06
C LEU A 267 -10.72 -2.25 -4.33
N PRO A 268 -11.34 -3.29 -4.91
CA PRO A 268 -11.30 -4.65 -4.33
C PRO A 268 -9.88 -5.14 -4.07
N GLU A 269 -8.93 -4.74 -4.93
CA GLU A 269 -7.51 -5.10 -4.84
C GLU A 269 -6.72 -4.25 -3.83
N LYS A 270 -7.35 -3.38 -3.04
CA LYS A 270 -6.67 -2.51 -2.07
C LYS A 270 -5.83 -3.26 -1.03
N ASP A 271 -6.25 -4.47 -0.69
CA ASP A 271 -5.57 -5.33 0.29
C ASP A 271 -4.65 -6.37 -0.40
N ALA A 272 -4.47 -6.30 -1.72
CA ALA A 272 -3.54 -7.16 -2.43
C ALA A 272 -2.09 -6.77 -2.09
N ILE A 273 -1.24 -7.73 -1.71
CA ILE A 273 0.15 -7.44 -1.36
C ILE A 273 1.04 -7.16 -2.58
N GLU A 274 0.75 -7.64 -3.80
CA GLU A 274 1.57 -7.22 -4.93
C GLU A 274 1.14 -5.87 -5.44
N GLN A 275 2.14 -5.01 -5.42
CA GLN A 275 2.09 -3.68 -5.96
C GLN A 275 1.61 -3.70 -7.42
N GLU A 276 2.01 -4.66 -8.24
CA GLU A 276 1.61 -4.71 -9.65
C GLU A 276 0.12 -4.99 -9.86
N VAL A 277 -0.52 -5.73 -8.95
CA VAL A 277 -1.97 -6.00 -9.00
C VAL A 277 -2.73 -4.73 -8.65
N GLN A 278 -2.27 -4.04 -7.60
CA GLN A 278 -2.79 -2.72 -7.24
C GLN A 278 -2.58 -1.73 -8.39
N VAL A 279 -1.38 -1.63 -8.97
CA VAL A 279 -1.13 -0.78 -10.15
C VAL A 279 -2.08 -1.14 -11.29
N ALA A 280 -2.21 -2.42 -11.64
CA ALA A 280 -3.09 -2.85 -12.72
C ALA A 280 -4.55 -2.49 -12.45
N ALA A 281 -5.01 -2.61 -11.20
CA ALA A 281 -6.36 -2.25 -10.78
C ALA A 281 -6.59 -0.73 -10.82
N ALA A 282 -5.62 0.07 -10.36
CA ALA A 282 -5.67 1.53 -10.48
C ALA A 282 -5.69 1.98 -11.94
N LEU A 283 -4.85 1.40 -12.81
CA LEU A 283 -4.85 1.70 -14.24
C LEU A 283 -6.10 1.22 -14.97
N ARG A 284 -6.67 0.07 -14.57
CA ARG A 284 -7.98 -0.38 -15.06
C ARG A 284 -9.05 0.63 -14.68
N TRP A 285 -9.08 1.07 -13.42
CA TRP A 285 -10.02 2.07 -12.94
C TRP A 285 -9.92 3.38 -13.75
N LEU A 286 -8.70 3.89 -13.99
CA LEU A 286 -8.46 5.09 -14.79
C LEU A 286 -8.90 4.95 -16.26
N ARG A 287 -8.89 3.74 -16.82
CA ARG A 287 -9.38 3.48 -18.19
C ARG A 287 -10.90 3.36 -18.24
N GLU A 288 -11.50 2.71 -17.25
CA GLU A 288 -12.95 2.45 -17.19
C GLU A 288 -13.76 3.67 -16.73
N HIS A 289 -13.14 4.62 -16.04
CA HIS A 289 -13.79 5.83 -15.55
C HIS A 289 -13.30 7.05 -16.32
N SER A 290 -14.23 7.93 -16.68
CA SER A 290 -13.92 9.19 -17.37
C SER A 290 -13.96 10.40 -16.43
N GLY A 291 -13.26 11.47 -16.81
CA GLY A 291 -13.37 12.76 -16.14
C GLY A 291 -12.61 12.88 -14.83
N TRP A 292 -11.57 12.08 -14.61
CA TRP A 292 -10.67 12.21 -13.47
C TRP A 292 -9.50 13.16 -13.78
N PHE A 293 -8.86 13.69 -12.73
CA PHE A 293 -7.64 14.49 -12.80
C PHE A 293 -6.51 13.80 -12.04
N LEU A 294 -5.35 13.61 -12.67
CA LEU A 294 -4.16 13.00 -12.06
C LEU A 294 -2.97 13.96 -12.08
N ILE A 295 -2.36 14.16 -10.92
CA ILE A 295 -1.07 14.84 -10.79
C ILE A 295 0.02 13.79 -10.62
N VAL A 296 1.02 13.82 -11.52
CA VAL A 296 2.25 13.01 -11.42
C VAL A 296 3.40 13.94 -11.05
N ASP A 297 3.79 13.93 -9.78
CA ASP A 297 4.74 14.88 -9.21
C ASP A 297 6.18 14.34 -9.23
N ASN A 298 7.16 15.23 -9.41
CA ASN A 298 8.61 14.95 -9.29
C ASN A 298 9.26 14.04 -10.36
N VAL A 299 8.79 14.11 -11.61
CA VAL A 299 9.39 13.35 -12.73
C VAL A 299 10.69 14.02 -13.20
N ASP A 300 11.75 13.89 -12.41
CA ASP A 300 12.98 14.69 -12.54
C ASP A 300 14.15 13.98 -13.25
N THR A 301 14.01 12.69 -13.61
CA THR A 301 15.06 11.89 -14.24
C THR A 301 14.58 11.25 -15.56
N PRO A 302 15.48 11.03 -16.54
CA PRO A 302 15.07 10.52 -17.86
C PRO A 302 14.44 9.13 -17.84
N ASP A 303 14.92 8.24 -16.96
CA ASP A 303 14.38 6.89 -16.76
C ASP A 303 12.91 6.93 -16.31
N VAL A 304 12.56 7.82 -15.37
CA VAL A 304 11.17 7.94 -14.92
C VAL A 304 10.29 8.63 -15.96
N ALA A 305 10.83 9.61 -16.68
CA ALA A 305 10.09 10.28 -17.75
C ALA A 305 9.62 9.29 -18.82
N VAL A 306 10.49 8.36 -19.22
CA VAL A 306 10.15 7.29 -20.17
C VAL A 306 9.02 6.41 -19.64
N GLU A 307 9.06 6.02 -18.36
CA GLU A 307 8.01 5.20 -17.74
C GLU A 307 6.68 5.95 -17.62
N VAL A 308 6.70 7.23 -17.28
CA VAL A 308 5.50 8.08 -17.22
C VAL A 308 4.91 8.27 -18.63
N GLU A 309 5.72 8.50 -19.65
CA GLU A 309 5.22 8.57 -21.04
C GLU A 309 4.59 7.25 -21.50
N SER A 310 5.20 6.11 -21.16
CA SER A 310 4.65 4.77 -21.40
C SER A 310 3.33 4.55 -20.66
N LEU A 311 3.19 5.07 -19.44
CA LEU A 311 1.94 5.04 -18.68
C LEU A 311 0.83 5.85 -19.37
N LEU A 312 1.17 7.06 -19.80
CA LEU A 312 0.22 7.99 -20.43
C LEU A 312 -0.32 7.45 -21.76
N GLN A 313 0.50 6.73 -22.53
CA GLN A 313 0.07 6.06 -23.76
C GLN A 313 -1.01 4.97 -23.54
N LYS A 314 -1.19 4.51 -22.30
CA LYS A 314 -2.19 3.49 -21.95
C LYS A 314 -3.50 4.08 -21.46
N LEU A 315 -3.63 5.40 -21.39
CA LEU A 315 -4.79 6.11 -20.85
C LEU A 315 -5.51 6.84 -21.98
N ASP A 316 -6.80 6.52 -22.16
CA ASP A 316 -7.62 7.02 -23.27
C ASP A 316 -8.54 8.18 -22.85
N SER A 317 -8.55 8.55 -21.57
CA SER A 317 -9.38 9.63 -21.02
C SER A 317 -8.74 10.25 -19.78
N GLY A 318 -9.36 11.30 -19.23
CA GLY A 318 -8.88 12.01 -18.04
C GLY A 318 -7.86 13.09 -18.36
N HIS A 319 -7.56 13.92 -17.37
CA HIS A 319 -6.57 15.01 -17.49
C HIS A 319 -5.37 14.72 -16.60
N VAL A 320 -4.17 14.83 -17.17
CA VAL A 320 -2.92 14.57 -16.44
C VAL A 320 -2.03 15.80 -16.41
N VAL A 321 -1.54 16.13 -15.22
CA VAL A 321 -0.50 17.14 -15.03
C VAL A 321 0.75 16.49 -14.47
N VAL A 322 1.84 16.57 -15.22
CA VAL A 322 3.16 16.13 -14.77
C VAL A 322 3.92 17.35 -14.23
N THR A 323 4.58 17.23 -13.08
CA THR A 323 5.51 18.26 -12.61
C THR A 323 6.95 17.75 -12.72
N SER A 324 7.84 18.58 -13.26
CA SER A 324 9.19 18.13 -13.59
C SER A 324 10.21 19.27 -13.70
N ARG A 325 11.50 18.93 -13.53
CA ARG A 325 12.66 19.77 -13.89
C ARG A 325 13.19 19.49 -15.30
N LEU A 326 12.74 18.43 -15.96
CA LEU A 326 13.09 18.11 -17.33
C LEU A 326 12.38 19.07 -18.28
N SER A 327 13.04 19.43 -19.38
CA SER A 327 12.52 20.35 -20.42
C SER A 327 12.48 19.67 -21.79
N GLN A 328 12.50 18.33 -21.81
CA GLN A 328 12.42 17.52 -23.02
C GLN A 328 11.40 16.43 -22.74
N TRP A 329 10.30 16.48 -23.47
CA TRP A 329 9.16 15.56 -23.39
C TRP A 329 8.76 15.14 -24.80
N GLY A 330 8.20 13.94 -24.94
CA GLY A 330 7.64 13.45 -26.19
C GLY A 330 6.43 14.26 -26.66
N ASP A 331 6.05 14.09 -27.93
CA ASP A 331 5.01 14.88 -28.61
C ASP A 331 3.61 14.80 -27.94
N ALA A 332 3.37 13.76 -27.15
CA ALA A 332 2.11 13.55 -26.41
C ALA A 332 1.95 14.50 -25.20
N VAL A 333 3.02 15.16 -24.76
CA VAL A 333 3.04 15.96 -23.53
C VAL A 333 3.31 17.43 -23.88
N GLN A 334 2.32 18.29 -23.64
CA GLN A 334 2.49 19.72 -23.86
C GLN A 334 3.27 20.36 -22.70
N GLU A 335 4.47 20.86 -22.98
CA GLU A 335 5.27 21.59 -22.00
C GLU A 335 4.70 22.99 -21.71
N LEU A 336 4.59 23.32 -20.42
CA LEU A 336 4.23 24.63 -19.89
C LEU A 336 5.30 25.09 -18.89
N SER A 337 6.08 26.09 -19.31
CA SER A 337 7.14 26.67 -18.47
C SER A 337 6.56 27.62 -17.42
N LEU A 338 6.71 27.27 -16.14
CA LEU A 338 6.40 28.11 -15.00
C LEU A 338 7.58 29.04 -14.67
N ASP A 339 7.34 30.35 -14.66
CA ASP A 339 8.32 31.38 -14.27
C ASP A 339 8.26 31.65 -12.75
N VAL A 340 9.06 32.54 -12.17
CA VAL A 340 8.85 33.03 -10.79
C VAL A 340 7.58 33.89 -10.71
N ILE A 341 7.04 34.13 -9.50
CA ILE A 341 5.86 35.03 -9.40
C ILE A 341 6.26 36.48 -9.71
N SER A 342 5.32 37.24 -10.26
CA SER A 342 5.52 38.66 -10.61
C SER A 342 5.88 39.51 -9.38
N GLU A 343 6.57 40.64 -9.58
CA GLU A 343 6.94 41.55 -8.49
C GLU A 343 5.75 41.97 -7.61
N PRO A 344 4.59 42.41 -8.14
CA PRO A 344 3.46 42.80 -7.31
C PRO A 344 2.92 41.62 -6.49
N ALA A 345 2.76 40.46 -7.12
CA ALA A 345 2.29 39.25 -6.43
C ALA A 345 3.23 38.78 -5.32
N ALA A 346 4.55 38.93 -5.49
CA ALA A 346 5.54 38.55 -4.48
C ALA A 346 5.56 39.53 -3.29
N GLN A 347 5.39 40.81 -3.56
CA GLN A 347 5.19 41.85 -2.56
C GLN A 347 3.91 41.58 -1.75
N ASP A 348 2.78 41.37 -2.43
CA ASP A 348 1.49 41.07 -1.82
C ASP A 348 1.54 39.81 -0.96
N PHE A 349 2.22 38.77 -1.43
CA PHE A 349 2.42 37.53 -0.68
C PHE A 349 3.04 37.82 0.69
N LEU A 350 4.15 38.55 0.74
CA LEU A 350 4.84 38.88 2.00
C LEU A 350 3.98 39.78 2.90
N LEU A 351 3.29 40.77 2.32
CA LEU A 351 2.43 41.69 3.06
C LEU A 351 1.26 40.96 3.72
N GLU A 352 0.61 40.05 3.01
CA GLU A 352 -0.53 39.26 3.51
C GLU A 352 -0.09 38.19 4.50
N ARG A 353 0.99 37.45 4.19
CA ARG A 353 1.53 36.40 5.09
C ARG A 353 1.89 36.90 6.48
N THR A 354 2.23 38.18 6.58
CA THR A 354 2.70 38.85 7.79
C THR A 354 1.70 39.86 8.36
N ALA A 355 0.52 40.01 7.73
CA ALA A 355 -0.49 40.99 8.10
C ALA A 355 -0.93 40.82 9.57
N GLY A 356 -0.96 41.94 10.32
CA GLY A 356 -1.32 41.95 11.74
C GLY A 356 -0.34 41.25 12.68
N LYS A 357 0.74 40.66 12.17
CA LYS A 357 1.71 39.86 12.96
C LYS A 357 3.15 40.39 12.91
N ARG A 358 3.43 41.35 12.03
CA ARG A 358 4.73 42.05 11.92
C ARG A 358 4.73 43.43 12.59
N LYS A 359 5.92 43.99 12.81
CA LYS A 359 6.08 45.43 13.13
C LYS A 359 5.91 46.25 11.87
N SER A 360 4.74 46.87 11.73
CA SER A 360 4.41 47.64 10.52
C SER A 360 5.07 49.02 10.52
N THR A 361 5.53 49.43 9.35
CA THR A 361 6.14 50.73 9.08
C THR A 361 5.56 51.35 7.80
N PRO A 362 5.63 52.68 7.63
CA PRO A 362 5.22 53.32 6.38
C PRO A 362 6.03 52.85 5.14
N ALA A 363 7.19 52.24 5.35
CA ALA A 363 8.05 51.72 4.28
C ALA A 363 7.79 50.25 3.93
N ASP A 364 6.81 49.60 4.57
CA ASP A 364 6.57 48.16 4.46
C ASP A 364 6.39 47.68 3.01
N GLU A 365 5.67 48.43 2.19
CA GLU A 365 5.48 48.07 0.78
C GLU A 365 6.82 48.05 0.03
N ALA A 366 7.63 49.10 0.16
CA ALA A 366 8.93 49.20 -0.50
C ALA A 366 9.92 48.14 0.02
N ASP A 367 9.93 47.90 1.33
CA ASP A 367 10.80 46.91 1.95
C ASP A 367 10.36 45.47 1.63
N ALA A 368 9.06 45.20 1.56
CA ALA A 368 8.52 43.90 1.12
C ALA A 368 8.88 43.61 -0.34
N LEU A 369 8.78 44.60 -1.23
CA LEU A 369 9.20 44.45 -2.62
C LEU A 369 10.71 44.21 -2.73
N THR A 370 11.51 44.96 -1.98
CA THR A 370 12.96 44.77 -1.91
C THR A 370 13.31 43.35 -1.46
N LEU A 371 12.63 42.86 -0.41
CA LEU A 371 12.79 41.50 0.08
C LEU A 371 12.35 40.47 -0.95
N ALA A 372 11.18 40.66 -1.58
CA ALA A 372 10.69 39.75 -2.59
C ALA A 372 11.67 39.57 -3.76
N ASN A 373 12.26 40.68 -4.23
CA ASN A 373 13.25 40.68 -5.29
C ASN A 373 14.55 40.00 -4.86
N LEU A 374 15.02 40.26 -3.63
CA LEU A 374 16.20 39.62 -3.06
C LEU A 374 16.04 38.10 -2.96
N LEU A 375 14.83 37.64 -2.62
CA LEU A 375 14.47 36.23 -2.51
C LEU A 375 14.23 35.54 -3.86
N GLY A 376 14.53 36.21 -4.98
CA GLY A 376 14.31 35.70 -6.32
C GLY A 376 12.84 35.47 -6.65
N ARG A 377 11.92 36.01 -5.84
CA ARG A 377 10.46 35.84 -5.98
C ARG A 377 10.04 34.36 -5.99
N LEU A 378 10.74 33.52 -5.23
CA LEU A 378 10.45 32.09 -5.09
C LEU A 378 9.42 31.86 -3.98
N PRO A 379 8.24 31.27 -4.25
CA PRO A 379 7.20 31.09 -3.24
C PRO A 379 7.67 30.43 -1.95
N LEU A 380 8.50 29.38 -2.03
CA LEU A 380 9.04 28.71 -0.84
C LEU A 380 9.95 29.62 0.00
N ALA A 381 10.80 30.44 -0.64
CA ALA A 381 11.66 31.39 0.07
C ALA A 381 10.84 32.53 0.69
N LEU A 382 9.79 33.00 0.01
CA LEU A 382 8.88 34.00 0.54
C LEU A 382 8.10 33.47 1.76
N GLU A 383 7.65 32.20 1.71
CA GLU A 383 6.96 31.56 2.83
C GLU A 383 7.87 31.41 4.05
N GLN A 384 9.11 30.94 3.87
CA GLN A 384 10.09 30.83 4.96
C GLN A 384 10.43 32.20 5.58
N ALA A 385 10.63 33.24 4.75
CA ALA A 385 10.86 34.59 5.23
C ALA A 385 9.63 35.15 5.97
N GLY A 386 8.42 34.91 5.44
CA GLY A 386 7.16 35.31 6.08
C GLY A 386 6.93 34.62 7.43
N ALA A 387 7.19 33.31 7.52
CA ALA A 387 7.10 32.54 8.75
C ALA A 387 8.03 33.10 9.84
N PHE A 388 9.29 33.37 9.48
CA PHE A 388 10.25 34.01 10.38
C PHE A 388 9.75 35.36 10.90
N ILE A 389 9.26 36.22 10.00
CA ILE A 389 8.83 37.58 10.35
C ILE A 389 7.67 37.54 11.35
N VAL A 390 6.72 36.62 11.13
CA VAL A 390 5.58 36.39 12.02
C VAL A 390 6.05 35.89 13.39
N LYS A 391 6.90 34.86 13.43
CA LYS A 391 7.39 34.28 14.69
C LYS A 391 8.12 35.29 15.56
N HIS A 392 8.97 36.11 14.96
CA HIS A 392 9.77 37.09 15.71
C HIS A 392 9.10 38.45 15.88
N HIS A 393 7.88 38.64 15.38
CA HIS A 393 7.18 39.93 15.38
C HIS A 393 8.10 41.07 14.92
N THR A 394 8.84 40.85 13.84
CA THR A 394 9.81 41.83 13.31
C THR A 394 9.27 42.53 12.06
N GLY A 395 9.99 43.52 11.51
CA GLY A 395 9.63 44.20 10.25
C GLY A 395 10.51 43.73 9.08
N PHE A 396 10.12 44.04 7.84
CA PHE A 396 10.84 43.63 6.63
C PHE A 396 12.28 44.17 6.60
N ARG A 397 12.50 45.44 6.96
CA ARG A 397 13.84 46.05 7.01
C ARG A 397 14.79 45.29 7.94
N THR A 398 14.34 45.01 9.16
CA THR A 398 15.15 44.30 10.15
C THR A 398 15.45 42.87 9.71
N TYR A 399 14.51 42.20 9.04
CA TYR A 399 14.76 40.90 8.41
C TYR A 399 15.81 41.01 7.31
N LEU A 400 15.66 41.97 6.39
CA LEU A 400 16.58 42.23 5.28
C LEU A 400 18.01 42.49 5.75
N ASP A 401 18.18 43.32 6.77
CA ASP A 401 19.50 43.65 7.32
C ASP A 401 20.18 42.40 7.90
N ARG A 402 19.41 41.54 8.56
CA ARG A 402 19.90 40.25 9.09
C ARG A 402 20.23 39.27 7.96
N TRP A 403 19.38 39.17 6.96
CA TRP A 403 19.61 38.32 5.79
C TRP A 403 20.94 38.70 5.10
N LYS A 404 21.19 40.01 4.91
CA LYS A 404 22.43 40.51 4.30
C LYS A 404 23.68 40.20 5.12
N GLN A 405 23.57 40.21 6.44
CA GLN A 405 24.68 39.81 7.32
C GLN A 405 25.00 38.31 7.19
N LEU A 406 23.99 37.47 6.92
CA LEU A 406 24.15 36.02 6.79
C LEU A 406 24.57 35.57 5.39
N GLU A 407 24.29 36.36 4.35
CA GLU A 407 24.66 36.03 2.97
C GLU A 407 26.17 35.74 2.84
N ALA A 408 27.02 36.57 3.44
CA ALA A 408 28.46 36.37 3.45
C ALA A 408 28.90 35.05 4.13
N LYS A 409 28.13 34.57 5.13
CA LYS A 409 28.36 33.28 5.80
C LYS A 409 27.91 32.11 4.93
N VAL A 410 26.78 32.26 4.21
CA VAL A 410 26.27 31.22 3.30
C VAL A 410 27.17 31.02 2.09
N LEU A 411 27.70 32.11 1.52
CA LEU A 411 28.65 32.03 0.41
C LEU A 411 29.97 31.32 0.75
N GLN A 412 30.26 31.04 2.02
CA GLN A 412 31.45 30.26 2.42
C GLN A 412 31.29 28.76 2.18
N TRP A 413 30.05 28.24 2.18
CA TRP A 413 29.76 26.82 2.01
C TRP A 413 28.85 26.51 0.83
N HIS A 414 28.13 27.51 0.31
CA HIS A 414 27.30 27.38 -0.89
C HIS A 414 28.19 27.38 -2.15
N ASP A 415 28.01 26.37 -2.99
CA ASP A 415 28.63 26.30 -4.31
C ASP A 415 27.55 26.13 -5.37
N GLN A 416 27.39 27.13 -6.23
CA GLN A 416 26.39 27.14 -7.30
C GLN A 416 26.64 26.09 -8.40
N ARG A 417 27.86 25.55 -8.52
CA ARG A 417 28.17 24.45 -9.47
C ARG A 417 27.67 23.11 -8.95
N THR A 418 27.63 22.97 -7.63
CA THR A 418 27.32 21.71 -6.95
C THR A 418 25.88 21.69 -6.43
N MET A 419 25.36 22.85 -6.02
CA MET A 419 23.99 23.02 -5.53
C MET A 419 23.06 23.51 -6.64
N LYS A 420 21.90 22.85 -6.76
CA LYS A 420 20.87 23.17 -7.76
C LYS A 420 20.04 24.43 -7.45
N TYR A 421 20.38 25.19 -6.39
CA TYR A 421 19.62 26.35 -5.92
C TYR A 421 20.52 27.56 -5.69
N PRO A 422 20.02 28.79 -5.87
CA PRO A 422 20.78 30.01 -5.67
C PRO A 422 21.07 30.24 -4.19
N ALA A 423 22.17 30.95 -3.93
CA ALA A 423 22.60 31.32 -2.58
C ALA A 423 21.48 32.03 -1.80
N SER A 424 20.61 32.79 -2.47
CA SER A 424 19.52 33.51 -1.82
C SER A 424 18.53 32.60 -1.09
N VAL A 425 18.23 31.43 -1.65
CA VAL A 425 17.36 30.42 -1.02
C VAL A 425 18.05 29.79 0.19
N ALA A 426 19.34 29.48 0.06
CA ALA A 426 20.16 28.97 1.16
C ALA A 426 20.27 29.99 2.30
N THR A 427 20.42 31.29 2.01
CA THR A 427 20.44 32.37 3.01
C THR A 427 19.11 32.50 3.75
N THR A 428 17.98 32.36 3.06
CA THR A 428 16.65 32.37 3.68
C THR A 428 16.46 31.20 4.62
N TRP A 429 16.80 29.99 4.16
CA TRP A 429 16.79 28.81 4.99
C TRP A 429 17.73 28.98 6.21
N GLN A 430 18.95 29.50 6.01
CA GLN A 430 19.93 29.72 7.09
C GLN A 430 19.41 30.72 8.13
N THR A 431 18.68 31.75 7.67
CA THR A 431 18.08 32.76 8.56
C THR A 431 17.09 32.12 9.52
N SER A 432 16.25 31.19 9.06
CA SER A 432 15.34 30.41 9.91
C SER A 432 16.08 29.36 10.74
N PHE A 433 17.02 28.63 10.14
CA PHE A 433 17.80 27.58 10.82
C PHE A 433 18.60 28.12 12.03
N ASP A 434 19.20 29.31 11.90
CA ASP A 434 19.93 29.97 13.00
C ASP A 434 19.01 30.39 14.17
N ARG A 435 17.69 30.18 14.07
CA ARG A 435 16.70 30.44 15.14
C ARG A 435 16.08 29.21 15.77
N LEU A 436 16.22 28.06 15.13
CA LEU A 436 15.80 26.80 15.71
C LEU A 436 16.50 26.57 17.05
N THR A 437 15.79 25.90 17.95
CA THR A 437 16.35 25.31 19.17
C THR A 437 17.36 24.23 18.80
N ASP A 438 18.13 23.78 19.79
CA ASP A 438 19.07 22.68 19.57
C ASP A 438 18.31 21.38 19.18
N ASP A 439 17.10 21.17 19.72
CA ASP A 439 16.20 20.07 19.34
C ASP A 439 15.75 20.17 17.87
N GLY A 440 15.27 21.34 17.44
CA GLY A 440 14.83 21.56 16.05
C GLY A 440 15.97 21.37 15.04
N ARG A 441 17.17 21.89 15.36
CA ARG A 441 18.36 21.68 14.52
C ARG A 441 18.80 20.24 14.49
N GLY A 442 18.86 19.59 15.67
CA GLY A 442 19.26 18.21 15.81
C GLY A 442 18.33 17.30 15.02
N LEU A 443 17.02 17.49 15.17
CA LEU A 443 16.00 16.71 14.47
C LEU A 443 16.13 16.89 12.95
N LEU A 444 16.26 18.13 12.46
CA LEU A 444 16.40 18.36 11.02
C LEU A 444 17.68 17.73 10.45
N ASN A 445 18.79 17.77 11.19
CA ASN A 445 20.03 17.11 10.78
C ASN A 445 19.88 15.58 10.70
N VAL A 446 18.98 14.98 11.48
CA VAL A 446 18.65 13.54 11.40
C VAL A 446 17.71 13.26 10.22
N LEU A 447 16.60 13.99 10.11
CA LEU A 447 15.57 13.74 9.10
C LEU A 447 16.06 14.02 7.68
N CYS A 448 17.08 14.88 7.52
CA CYS A 448 17.66 15.17 6.21
C CYS A 448 18.35 13.97 5.54
N TRP A 449 18.39 12.77 6.12
CA TRP A 449 18.94 11.57 5.47
C TRP A 449 17.88 10.59 4.96
N LEU A 450 16.60 10.94 5.14
CA LEU A 450 15.48 10.10 4.72
C LEU A 450 15.04 10.43 3.29
N ALA A 451 14.17 9.57 2.74
CA ALA A 451 13.46 9.85 1.50
C ALA A 451 12.44 10.99 1.70
N PRO A 452 12.13 11.79 0.65
CA PRO A 452 11.15 12.87 0.69
C PRO A 452 9.68 12.39 0.72
N ASP A 453 9.45 11.13 1.14
CA ASP A 453 8.13 10.56 1.39
C ASP A 453 7.63 10.97 2.80
N PRO A 454 6.32 10.83 3.11
CA PRO A 454 5.81 10.98 4.48
C PRO A 454 6.53 10.06 5.48
N ILE A 455 7.17 10.67 6.48
CA ILE A 455 7.90 9.98 7.53
C ILE A 455 6.94 9.62 8.66
N PRO A 456 6.76 8.33 9.00
CA PRO A 456 5.90 7.92 10.11
C PRO A 456 6.39 8.47 11.44
N LEU A 457 5.47 8.99 12.27
CA LEU A 457 5.82 9.50 13.60
C LEU A 457 6.46 8.41 14.46
N THR A 458 5.98 7.17 14.36
CA THR A 458 6.52 5.99 15.04
C THR A 458 8.00 5.69 14.69
N MET A 459 8.50 6.18 13.56
CA MET A 459 9.93 6.15 13.20
C MET A 459 10.69 7.30 13.86
N ILE A 460 10.14 8.52 13.82
CA ILE A 460 10.79 9.70 14.39
C ILE A 460 10.90 9.60 15.92
N GLU A 461 9.93 8.97 16.57
CA GLU A 461 9.98 8.64 18.01
C GLU A 461 11.17 7.74 18.38
N LYS A 462 11.82 7.08 17.40
CA LYS A 462 13.03 6.29 17.61
C LYS A 462 14.32 7.13 17.58
N VAL A 463 14.24 8.45 17.40
CA VAL A 463 15.43 9.31 17.50
C VAL A 463 16.00 9.21 18.91
N SER A 464 17.13 8.51 19.00
CA SER A 464 17.88 8.30 20.23
C SER A 464 19.20 9.07 20.21
N SER A 465 19.87 9.11 21.35
CA SER A 465 21.15 9.82 21.55
C SER A 465 22.05 8.93 22.40
N THR A 466 23.34 8.90 22.08
CA THR A 466 24.36 8.28 22.93
C THR A 466 24.85 9.24 24.01
N ASP A 467 25.61 8.75 25.00
CA ASP A 467 26.13 9.57 26.11
C ASP A 467 26.97 10.79 25.67
N ASN A 468 27.56 10.73 24.47
CA ASN A 468 28.38 11.80 23.90
C ASN A 468 27.61 12.73 22.94
N GLU A 469 26.32 12.48 22.73
CA GLU A 469 25.46 13.25 21.84
C GLU A 469 24.44 14.06 22.62
N GLN A 470 24.11 15.25 22.10
CA GLN A 470 23.03 16.03 22.71
C GLN A 470 21.69 15.33 22.48
N PRO A 471 20.86 15.20 23.55
CA PRO A 471 19.50 14.70 23.42
C PRO A 471 18.68 15.58 22.48
N ILE A 472 17.75 14.96 21.75
CA ILE A 472 16.76 15.66 20.94
C ILE A 472 15.40 15.33 21.53
N ASP A 473 14.70 16.34 22.03
CA ASP A 473 13.27 16.25 22.27
C ASP A 473 12.54 16.31 20.91
N VAL A 474 12.00 15.16 20.51
CA VAL A 474 11.34 15.00 19.20
C VAL A 474 10.08 15.86 19.09
N GLU A 475 9.26 15.94 20.13
CA GLU A 475 8.02 16.73 20.10
C GLU A 475 8.34 18.21 19.97
N THR A 476 9.29 18.69 20.78
CA THR A 476 9.80 20.07 20.71
C THR A 476 10.43 20.36 19.34
N GLY A 477 11.23 19.43 18.81
CA GLY A 477 11.88 19.56 17.51
C GLY A 477 10.88 19.65 16.35
N ILE A 478 9.84 18.81 16.35
CA ILE A 478 8.77 18.85 15.32
C ILE A 478 8.03 20.18 15.38
N ALA A 479 7.64 20.62 16.58
CA ALA A 479 6.93 21.89 16.77
C ALA A 479 7.76 23.09 16.28
N ASP A 480 9.05 23.12 16.63
CA ASP A 480 9.98 24.20 16.23
C ASP A 480 10.20 24.22 14.71
N LEU A 481 10.39 23.05 14.07
CA LEU A 481 10.54 22.96 12.61
C LEU A 481 9.27 23.35 11.84
N ALA A 482 8.10 22.93 12.33
CA ALA A 482 6.81 23.29 11.75
C ALA A 482 6.57 24.81 11.79
N GLU A 483 7.01 25.48 12.86
CA GLU A 483 6.82 26.91 13.07
C GLU A 483 7.57 27.79 12.04
N TYR A 484 8.74 27.33 11.58
CA TYR A 484 9.48 27.98 10.49
C TYR A 484 9.16 27.40 9.10
N SER A 485 8.16 26.51 9.00
CA SER A 485 7.77 25.84 7.75
C SER A 485 8.92 25.07 7.09
N LEU A 486 9.79 24.46 7.91
CA LEU A 486 10.85 23.55 7.47
C LEU A 486 10.37 22.09 7.42
N LEU A 487 9.25 21.80 8.08
CA LEU A 487 8.53 20.53 8.11
C LEU A 487 7.02 20.83 8.07
N LYS A 488 6.21 19.88 7.55
CA LYS A 488 4.74 19.96 7.58
C LYS A 488 4.12 18.61 7.96
N TRP A 489 2.92 18.64 8.53
CA TRP A 489 2.07 17.47 8.71
C TRP A 489 1.41 17.06 7.39
N THR A 490 1.31 15.76 7.16
CA THR A 490 0.72 15.18 5.94
C THR A 490 -0.75 14.83 6.09
N ASP A 491 -1.23 14.67 7.32
CA ASP A 491 -2.60 14.35 7.67
C ASP A 491 -3.05 15.07 8.95
N ASP A 492 -4.35 15.28 9.11
CA ASP A 492 -4.95 15.95 10.27
C ASP A 492 -4.95 15.07 11.54
N GLN A 493 -4.53 13.82 11.42
CA GLN A 493 -4.44 12.87 12.53
C GLN A 493 -3.01 12.74 13.08
N TYR A 494 -2.07 13.53 12.56
CA TYR A 494 -0.68 13.63 13.03
C TYR A 494 0.10 12.31 12.94
N HIS A 495 -0.21 11.45 11.97
CA HIS A 495 0.49 10.16 11.83
C HIS A 495 1.86 10.27 11.14
N SER A 496 2.03 11.28 10.28
CA SER A 496 3.27 11.45 9.51
C SER A 496 3.59 12.91 9.19
N VAL A 497 4.87 13.15 8.91
CA VAL A 497 5.41 14.48 8.57
C VAL A 497 6.23 14.41 7.29
N GLU A 498 6.37 15.54 6.61
CA GLU A 498 7.17 15.63 5.38
C GLU A 498 8.17 16.78 5.52
N VAL A 499 9.44 16.50 5.20
CA VAL A 499 10.49 17.51 5.04
C VAL A 499 10.70 17.73 3.56
N HIS A 500 10.56 18.97 3.11
CA HIS A 500 10.68 19.26 1.68
C HIS A 500 12.14 18.99 1.22
N ARG A 501 12.33 18.24 0.13
CA ARG A 501 13.64 17.86 -0.44
C ARG A 501 14.70 18.98 -0.46
N LEU A 502 14.32 20.21 -0.81
CA LEU A 502 15.21 21.39 -0.75
C LEU A 502 15.81 21.59 0.66
N VAL A 503 14.97 21.50 1.69
CA VAL A 503 15.36 21.67 3.09
C VAL A 503 16.33 20.57 3.47
N GLU A 504 16.06 19.31 3.10
CA GLU A 504 16.98 18.20 3.33
C GLU A 504 18.32 18.41 2.60
N GLU A 505 18.28 18.76 1.31
CA GLU A 505 19.47 18.99 0.48
C GLU A 505 20.35 20.11 1.06
N ILE A 506 19.76 21.27 1.39
CA ILE A 506 20.53 22.39 1.98
C ILE A 506 21.10 21.99 3.35
N THR A 507 20.32 21.29 4.18
CA THR A 507 20.77 20.83 5.50
C THR A 507 21.99 19.93 5.38
N ARG A 508 21.96 18.93 4.50
CA ARG A 508 23.09 18.04 4.23
C ARG A 508 24.32 18.79 3.71
N TYR A 509 24.14 19.69 2.73
CA TYR A 509 25.26 20.43 2.12
C TYR A 509 25.96 21.38 3.10
N ARG A 510 25.20 22.04 3.99
CA ARG A 510 25.75 22.94 5.01
C ARG A 510 26.66 22.22 6.01
N LEU A 511 26.35 20.97 6.35
CA LEU A 511 27.11 20.21 7.34
C LEU A 511 28.55 19.99 6.85
N PRO A 512 29.57 20.30 7.66
CA PRO A 512 30.94 19.82 7.44
C PRO A 512 30.97 18.29 7.34
N GLU A 513 31.92 17.73 6.59
CA GLU A 513 32.06 16.28 6.41
C GLU A 513 32.07 15.47 7.73
N PRO A 514 32.81 15.87 8.80
CA PRO A 514 32.76 15.14 10.07
C PRO A 514 31.37 15.11 10.72
N ASP A 515 30.59 16.19 10.58
CA ASP A 515 29.25 16.28 11.15
C ASP A 515 28.24 15.47 10.30
N ARG A 516 28.42 15.43 8.97
CA ARG A 516 27.56 14.62 8.08
C ARG A 516 27.54 13.17 8.51
N VAL A 517 28.72 12.62 8.81
CA VAL A 517 28.92 11.27 9.33
C VAL A 517 28.14 11.05 10.62
N ALA A 518 28.30 11.93 11.61
CA ALA A 518 27.69 11.76 12.92
C ALA A 518 26.15 11.82 12.84
N TRP A 519 25.61 12.74 12.05
CA TRP A 519 24.17 12.86 11.86
C TRP A 519 23.58 11.70 11.04
N LEU A 520 24.30 11.21 10.03
CA LEU A 520 23.88 10.03 9.27
C LEU A 520 23.90 8.76 10.15
N GLN A 521 24.88 8.61 11.04
CA GLN A 521 24.90 7.53 12.04
C GLN A 521 23.67 7.56 12.94
N ARG A 522 23.24 8.76 13.36
CA ARG A 522 22.05 8.92 14.19
C ARG A 522 20.77 8.60 13.43
N ALA A 523 20.67 8.99 12.16
CA ALA A 523 19.57 8.59 11.27
C ALA A 523 19.52 7.07 11.07
N LEU A 524 20.68 6.43 10.88
CA LEU A 524 20.75 4.98 10.79
C LEU A 524 20.28 4.29 12.07
N ARG A 525 20.67 4.77 13.26
CA ARG A 525 20.18 4.23 14.54
C ARG A 525 18.66 4.34 14.65
N MET A 526 18.10 5.51 14.35
CA MET A 526 16.65 5.72 14.36
C MET A 526 15.93 4.74 13.43
N VAL A 527 16.38 4.59 12.18
CA VAL A 527 15.78 3.64 11.21
C VAL A 527 15.98 2.18 11.65
N ASN A 528 17.14 1.86 12.19
CA ASN A 528 17.49 0.55 12.72
C ASN A 528 16.62 0.11 13.91
N ASP A 529 16.24 1.06 14.77
CA ASP A 529 15.39 0.85 15.94
C ASP A 529 13.90 0.82 15.58
N PHE A 530 13.56 1.33 14.39
CA PHE A 530 12.23 1.22 13.79
C PHE A 530 12.01 -0.15 13.11
N VAL A 531 13.04 -0.70 12.46
CA VAL A 531 12.98 -2.02 11.82
C VAL A 531 12.91 -3.14 12.89
N PRO A 532 12.04 -4.16 12.73
CA PRO A 532 11.97 -5.27 13.68
C PRO A 532 13.33 -5.93 13.96
N ALA A 533 13.48 -6.52 15.14
CA ALA A 533 14.70 -7.25 15.50
C ALA A 533 14.85 -8.53 14.65
N GLU A 534 16.06 -9.08 14.57
CA GLU A 534 16.23 -10.41 14.00
C GLU A 534 15.65 -11.48 14.95
N PRO A 535 15.09 -12.58 14.42
CA PRO A 535 14.95 -12.95 13.00
C PRO A 535 13.70 -12.38 12.32
N THR A 536 12.86 -11.61 13.02
CA THR A 536 11.56 -11.17 12.49
C THR A 536 11.71 -10.14 11.37
N CYS A 537 12.82 -9.39 11.31
CA CYS A 537 13.02 -8.38 10.26
C CYS A 537 12.95 -8.90 8.81
N TYR A 538 13.16 -10.20 8.58
CA TYR A 538 13.08 -10.84 7.25
C TYR A 538 11.66 -11.23 6.81
N ASP A 539 10.69 -11.18 7.74
CA ASP A 539 9.31 -11.58 7.51
C ASP A 539 8.41 -10.35 7.35
N VAL A 540 7.84 -10.15 6.15
CA VAL A 540 6.89 -9.07 5.85
C VAL A 540 5.73 -9.00 6.84
N ARG A 541 5.35 -10.13 7.45
CA ARG A 541 4.20 -10.25 8.35
C ARG A 541 4.45 -9.69 9.73
N SER A 542 5.72 -9.59 10.16
CA SER A 542 6.06 -8.96 11.44
C SER A 542 6.28 -7.45 11.32
N TRP A 543 6.18 -6.89 10.11
CA TRP A 543 6.18 -5.45 9.90
C TRP A 543 4.72 -4.99 10.00
N PRO A 544 4.32 -4.23 11.03
CA PRO A 544 2.93 -3.80 11.15
C PRO A 544 2.51 -2.99 9.90
N THR A 545 1.24 -3.04 9.51
CA THR A 545 0.73 -2.42 8.26
C THR A 545 1.01 -0.90 8.15
N ILE A 546 1.27 -0.24 9.29
CA ILE A 546 1.69 1.17 9.40
C ILE A 546 3.14 1.42 8.90
N TYR A 547 3.93 0.37 8.67
CA TYR A 547 5.38 0.42 8.37
C TYR A 547 5.71 0.32 6.88
N ILE A 548 4.70 0.15 6.01
CA ILE A 548 4.85 0.17 4.54
C ILE A 548 5.55 1.45 4.02
N PRO A 549 5.35 2.66 4.61
CA PRO A 549 6.10 3.86 4.22
C PRO A 549 7.59 3.82 4.60
N GLY A 550 8.01 2.93 5.51
CA GLY A 550 9.37 2.89 6.04
C GLY A 550 10.43 2.42 5.05
N GLN A 551 10.05 1.70 4.00
CA GLN A 551 11.01 1.10 3.05
C GLN A 551 11.81 2.15 2.28
N SER A 552 11.18 3.23 1.82
CA SER A 552 11.90 4.27 1.08
C SER A 552 12.90 4.99 1.99
N HIS A 553 12.55 5.20 3.26
CA HIS A 553 13.45 5.76 4.25
C HIS A 553 14.64 4.83 4.55
N ILE A 554 14.41 3.51 4.66
CA ILE A 554 15.49 2.51 4.81
C ILE A 554 16.40 2.53 3.58
N ALA A 555 15.84 2.45 2.38
CA ALA A 555 16.59 2.48 1.13
C ALA A 555 17.42 3.76 1.01
N ALA A 556 16.84 4.93 1.30
CA ALA A 556 17.52 6.22 1.25
C ALA A 556 18.68 6.32 2.25
N VAL A 557 18.44 6.01 3.52
CA VAL A 557 19.49 6.14 4.56
C VAL A 557 20.64 5.16 4.30
N VAL A 558 20.33 3.94 3.85
CA VAL A 558 21.31 2.92 3.48
C VAL A 558 22.10 3.35 2.24
N GLN A 559 21.46 3.94 1.24
CA GLN A 559 22.13 4.45 0.06
C GLN A 559 23.11 5.59 0.39
N PHE A 560 22.69 6.56 1.22
CA PHE A 560 23.59 7.63 1.68
C PHE A 560 24.76 7.09 2.48
N ALA A 561 24.50 6.13 3.37
CA ALA A 561 25.50 5.43 4.17
C ALA A 561 26.54 4.75 3.28
N ASP A 562 26.10 3.96 2.31
CA ASP A 562 26.97 3.21 1.42
C ASP A 562 27.83 4.12 0.52
N GLN A 563 27.23 5.18 -0.03
CA GLN A 563 27.97 6.17 -0.82
C GLN A 563 29.05 6.89 -0.01
N MET A 564 28.76 7.24 1.25
CA MET A 564 29.72 7.91 2.13
C MET A 564 30.88 6.98 2.49
N SER A 565 30.59 5.73 2.83
CA SER A 565 31.61 4.71 3.09
C SER A 565 32.48 4.44 1.85
N GLY A 566 31.88 4.36 0.65
CA GLY A 566 32.61 4.16 -0.60
C GLY A 566 33.59 5.31 -0.93
N LYS A 567 33.19 6.57 -0.70
CA LYS A 567 34.07 7.73 -0.88
C LYS A 567 35.25 7.72 0.09
N ALA A 568 35.02 7.36 1.36
CA ALA A 568 36.08 7.26 2.37
C ALA A 568 37.12 6.20 1.99
N LEU A 569 36.65 5.04 1.50
CA LEU A 569 37.52 3.95 1.04
C LEU A 569 38.35 4.36 -0.18
N ALA A 570 37.74 5.00 -1.18
CA ALA A 570 38.44 5.49 -2.37
C ALA A 570 39.51 6.54 -2.05
N ALA A 571 39.35 7.28 -0.96
CA ALA A 571 40.32 8.28 -0.49
C ALA A 571 41.49 7.67 0.31
N GLY A 572 41.56 6.34 0.49
CA GLY A 572 42.62 5.67 1.25
C GLY A 572 42.55 5.89 2.77
N SER A 573 41.45 6.49 3.26
CA SER A 573 41.18 6.63 4.68
C SER A 573 40.64 5.31 5.24
N THR A 574 41.14 4.86 6.39
CA THR A 574 40.47 3.79 7.15
C THR A 574 39.03 4.25 7.40
N PRO A 575 38.00 3.45 7.11
CA PRO A 575 36.63 3.85 7.40
C PRO A 575 36.48 3.89 8.92
N SER A 576 36.74 5.05 9.53
CA SER A 576 36.32 5.37 10.90
C SER A 576 34.79 5.33 11.03
N VAL A 577 34.10 5.27 9.89
CA VAL A 577 32.66 5.22 9.71
C VAL A 577 32.30 3.93 8.99
N ARG A 578 32.59 2.79 9.62
CA ARG A 578 31.81 1.58 9.32
C ARG A 578 30.47 1.79 9.98
N LEU A 579 29.48 2.17 9.17
CA LEU A 579 28.09 2.26 9.60
C LEU A 579 27.62 0.83 9.85
N ALA A 580 27.94 0.30 11.04
CA ALA A 580 27.76 -1.11 11.40
C ALA A 580 26.31 -1.60 11.21
N LEU A 581 25.35 -0.67 11.19
CA LEU A 581 23.94 -0.94 10.99
C LEU A 581 23.56 -1.07 9.50
N THR A 582 24.38 -0.58 8.57
CA THR A 582 24.08 -0.61 7.13
C THR A 582 23.95 -2.03 6.59
N PRO A 583 24.87 -2.97 6.85
CA PRO A 583 24.71 -4.35 6.41
C PRO A 583 23.45 -5.02 6.97
N ARG A 584 23.13 -4.80 8.25
CA ARG A 584 21.89 -5.32 8.86
C ARG A 584 20.66 -4.79 8.14
N LEU A 585 20.56 -3.46 7.96
CA LEU A 585 19.41 -2.84 7.29
C LEU A 585 19.27 -3.30 5.84
N MET A 586 20.39 -3.46 5.11
CA MET A 586 20.39 -4.05 3.76
C MET A 586 19.88 -5.49 3.79
N SER A 587 20.35 -6.33 4.72
CA SER A 587 19.89 -7.72 4.87
C SER A 587 18.41 -7.82 5.21
N CYS A 588 17.91 -6.99 6.13
CA CYS A 588 16.48 -6.97 6.48
C CYS A 588 15.64 -6.51 5.28
N LEU A 589 16.05 -5.45 4.57
CA LEU A 589 15.35 -5.00 3.35
C LEU A 589 15.40 -6.07 2.25
N ALA A 590 16.54 -6.74 2.04
CA ALA A 590 16.67 -7.83 1.07
C ALA A 590 15.80 -9.04 1.43
N GLY A 591 15.74 -9.41 2.72
CA GLY A 591 14.85 -10.47 3.20
C GLY A 591 13.38 -10.13 3.00
N TYR A 592 13.00 -8.88 3.33
CA TYR A 592 11.65 -8.36 3.05
C TYR A 592 11.30 -8.47 1.56
N LEU A 593 12.19 -8.00 0.68
CA LEU A 593 11.99 -8.06 -0.78
C LEU A 593 11.94 -9.50 -1.29
N LYS A 594 12.79 -10.40 -0.77
CA LYS A 594 12.77 -11.83 -1.09
C LYS A 594 11.43 -12.48 -0.72
N THR A 595 10.90 -12.17 0.47
CA THR A 595 9.59 -12.68 0.93
C THR A 595 8.43 -12.15 0.09
N ARG A 596 8.57 -10.98 -0.54
CA ARG A 596 7.60 -10.46 -1.53
C ARG A 596 7.86 -10.94 -2.96
N ALA A 597 8.78 -11.88 -3.15
CA ALA A 597 9.24 -12.33 -4.45
C ALA A 597 9.82 -11.23 -5.37
N ALA A 598 10.22 -10.08 -4.79
CA ALA A 598 10.91 -8.98 -5.47
C ALA A 598 12.43 -9.26 -5.55
N HIS A 599 12.79 -10.41 -6.14
CA HIS A 599 14.17 -10.93 -6.14
C HIS A 599 15.17 -10.00 -6.85
N GLN A 600 14.74 -9.29 -7.89
CA GLN A 600 15.58 -8.36 -8.65
C GLN A 600 16.03 -7.15 -7.82
N GLU A 601 15.20 -6.71 -6.85
CA GLU A 601 15.55 -5.62 -5.94
C GLU A 601 16.39 -6.13 -4.74
N ALA A 602 16.17 -7.38 -4.32
CA ALA A 602 16.89 -8.00 -3.19
C ALA A 602 18.35 -8.39 -3.51
N GLU A 603 18.62 -8.80 -4.75
CA GLU A 603 19.94 -9.25 -5.20
C GLU A 603 21.05 -8.19 -5.02
N PRO A 604 20.92 -6.96 -5.54
CA PRO A 604 21.97 -5.96 -5.40
C PRO A 604 22.27 -5.61 -3.93
N LEU A 605 21.26 -5.66 -3.04
CA LEU A 605 21.45 -5.42 -1.62
C LEU A 605 22.27 -6.54 -0.96
N THR A 606 21.89 -7.79 -1.19
CA THR A 606 22.60 -8.95 -0.61
C THR A 606 24.03 -9.06 -1.13
N ALA A 607 24.24 -8.83 -2.44
CA ALA A 607 25.57 -8.79 -3.03
C ALA A 607 26.43 -7.65 -2.44
N ARG A 608 25.83 -6.48 -2.17
CA ARG A 608 26.54 -5.36 -1.54
C ARG A 608 26.95 -5.69 -0.11
N VAL A 609 26.13 -6.40 0.66
CA VAL A 609 26.46 -6.86 2.02
C VAL A 609 27.69 -7.76 2.03
N VAL A 610 27.77 -8.74 1.10
CA VAL A 610 28.96 -9.59 0.94
C VAL A 610 30.21 -8.74 0.73
N ASN A 611 30.16 -7.80 -0.22
CA ASN A 611 31.28 -6.92 -0.53
C ASN A 611 31.71 -6.05 0.67
N ILE A 612 30.74 -5.50 1.40
CA ILE A 612 31.02 -4.71 2.61
C ILE A 612 31.74 -5.58 3.64
N PHE A 613 31.28 -6.80 3.90
CA PHE A 613 31.91 -7.69 4.88
C PHE A 613 33.31 -8.16 4.45
N GLU A 614 33.53 -8.47 3.18
CA GLU A 614 34.86 -8.83 2.66
C GLU A 614 35.86 -7.67 2.83
N GLN A 615 35.47 -6.45 2.47
CA GLN A 615 36.30 -5.25 2.67
C GLN A 615 36.52 -4.92 4.16
N THR A 616 35.58 -5.32 5.00
CA THR A 616 35.54 -4.94 6.41
C THR A 616 36.37 -5.89 7.26
N TYR A 617 36.13 -7.19 7.11
CA TYR A 617 36.68 -8.21 7.98
C TYR A 617 37.68 -9.14 7.28
N GLY A 618 37.81 -9.03 5.96
CA GLY A 618 38.57 -9.96 5.12
C GLY A 618 37.67 -11.03 4.50
N GLU A 619 38.20 -11.71 3.47
CA GLU A 619 37.45 -12.70 2.68
C GLU A 619 37.07 -13.97 3.46
N ASP A 620 37.80 -14.27 4.54
CA ASP A 620 37.67 -15.49 5.34
C ASP A 620 37.00 -15.26 6.71
N HIS A 621 36.24 -14.18 6.87
CA HIS A 621 35.56 -13.88 8.14
C HIS A 621 34.15 -14.50 8.19
N PRO A 622 33.68 -15.03 9.34
CA PRO A 622 32.35 -15.65 9.45
C PRO A 622 31.15 -14.79 9.00
N SER A 623 31.22 -13.47 9.18
CA SER A 623 30.18 -12.57 8.65
C SER A 623 30.06 -12.63 7.11
N VAL A 624 31.15 -12.92 6.40
CA VAL A 624 31.14 -13.18 4.96
C VAL A 624 30.42 -14.50 4.66
N ALA A 625 30.66 -15.56 5.43
CA ALA A 625 29.96 -16.84 5.28
C ALA A 625 28.43 -16.67 5.42
N ALA A 626 27.98 -15.98 6.47
CA ALA A 626 26.56 -15.67 6.67
C ALA A 626 25.96 -14.88 5.48
N ALA A 627 26.67 -13.88 4.96
CA ALA A 627 26.20 -13.10 3.81
C ALA A 627 26.19 -13.91 2.50
N LEU A 628 27.17 -14.79 2.29
CA LEU A 628 27.24 -15.71 1.16
C LEU A 628 26.06 -16.69 1.18
N ASN A 629 25.71 -17.23 2.34
CA ASN A 629 24.53 -18.09 2.50
C ASN A 629 23.23 -17.36 2.17
N ASN A 630 23.09 -16.10 2.60
CA ASN A 630 21.90 -15.30 2.26
C ASN A 630 21.79 -15.02 0.76
N LEU A 631 22.91 -14.73 0.08
CA LEU A 631 22.94 -14.57 -1.37
C LEU A 631 22.64 -15.88 -2.10
N ALA A 632 23.21 -16.99 -1.62
CA ALA A 632 22.96 -18.32 -2.17
C ALA A 632 21.49 -18.72 -2.02
N ALA A 633 20.85 -18.40 -0.88
CA ALA A 633 19.43 -18.65 -0.66
C ALA A 633 18.54 -17.85 -1.64
N LEU A 634 18.95 -16.64 -2.04
CA LEU A 634 18.24 -15.87 -3.07
C LEU A 634 18.40 -16.50 -4.47
N PHE A 635 19.60 -17.00 -4.80
CA PHE A 635 19.83 -17.75 -6.03
C PHE A 635 19.06 -19.08 -6.05
N GLN A 636 18.97 -19.76 -4.92
CA GLN A 636 18.16 -20.97 -4.76
C GLN A 636 16.67 -20.68 -5.02
N ALA A 637 16.13 -19.61 -4.42
CA ALA A 637 14.74 -19.19 -4.63
C ALA A 637 14.41 -18.86 -6.11
N THR A 638 15.42 -18.47 -6.89
CA THR A 638 15.29 -18.16 -8.33
C THR A 638 15.79 -19.29 -9.24
N ASN A 639 16.04 -20.49 -8.69
CA ASN A 639 16.54 -21.67 -9.39
C ASN A 639 17.89 -21.45 -10.13
N ARG A 640 18.70 -20.51 -9.67
CA ARG A 640 20.09 -20.27 -10.10
C ARG A 640 21.06 -21.15 -9.28
N LEU A 641 20.77 -22.45 -9.22
CA LEU A 641 21.45 -23.40 -8.31
C LEU A 641 22.96 -23.51 -8.57
N ALA A 642 23.37 -23.38 -9.83
CA ALA A 642 24.78 -23.40 -10.22
C ALA A 642 25.60 -22.21 -9.66
N GLU A 643 24.93 -21.09 -9.38
CA GLU A 643 25.54 -19.91 -8.76
C GLU A 643 25.49 -19.98 -7.23
N ALA A 644 24.48 -20.66 -6.66
CA ALA A 644 24.34 -20.86 -5.22
C ALA A 644 25.40 -21.82 -4.64
N GLU A 645 25.69 -22.95 -5.31
CA GLU A 645 26.60 -23.98 -4.78
C GLU A 645 28.01 -23.48 -4.43
N PRO A 646 28.73 -22.73 -5.30
CA PRO A 646 30.06 -22.24 -4.96
C PRO A 646 30.04 -21.28 -3.77
N LEU A 647 28.97 -20.50 -3.58
CA LEU A 647 28.84 -19.60 -2.44
C LEU A 647 28.65 -20.36 -1.12
N MET A 648 27.77 -21.38 -1.10
CA MET A 648 27.56 -22.21 0.09
C MET A 648 28.80 -23.04 0.46
N ARG A 649 29.52 -23.57 -0.54
CA ARG A 649 30.79 -24.27 -0.28
C ARG A 649 31.86 -23.34 0.27
N ARG A 650 31.90 -22.09 -0.19
CA ARG A 650 32.81 -21.07 0.35
C ARG A 650 32.44 -20.69 1.77
N ALA A 651 31.15 -20.48 2.06
CA ALA A 651 30.66 -20.21 3.42
C ALA A 651 31.08 -21.32 4.40
N LEU A 652 30.81 -22.59 4.03
CA LEU A 652 31.21 -23.76 4.80
C LEU A 652 32.71 -23.79 5.09
N ALA A 653 33.56 -23.53 4.09
CA ALA A 653 35.01 -23.53 4.26
C ALA A 653 35.48 -22.42 5.22
N ILE A 654 34.86 -21.24 5.14
CA ILE A 654 35.16 -20.10 6.03
C ILE A 654 34.81 -20.44 7.48
N ASP A 655 33.63 -20.99 7.73
CA ASP A 655 33.18 -21.29 9.10
C ASP A 655 33.89 -22.53 9.67
N GLU A 656 34.22 -23.53 8.86
CA GLU A 656 35.08 -24.66 9.29
C GLU A 656 36.48 -24.17 9.71
N GLN A 657 37.05 -23.21 8.98
CA GLN A 657 38.34 -22.63 9.32
C GLN A 657 38.27 -21.74 10.57
N SER A 658 37.20 -20.98 10.72
CA SER A 658 37.06 -19.96 11.77
C SER A 658 36.64 -20.54 13.11
N TYR A 659 35.69 -21.48 13.10
CA TYR A 659 35.10 -22.04 14.31
C TYR A 659 35.50 -23.49 14.58
N GLY A 660 36.01 -24.18 13.56
CA GLY A 660 36.33 -25.61 13.60
C GLY A 660 35.19 -26.48 13.09
N ALA A 661 35.55 -27.70 12.66
CA ALA A 661 34.68 -28.65 11.96
C ALA A 661 33.43 -29.12 12.72
N GLU A 662 33.37 -28.93 14.05
CA GLU A 662 32.31 -29.41 14.94
C GLU A 662 31.50 -28.25 15.57
N HIS A 663 31.58 -27.05 15.00
CA HIS A 663 30.84 -25.88 15.51
C HIS A 663 29.39 -25.86 15.01
N PRO A 664 28.40 -25.40 15.81
CA PRO A 664 27.00 -25.29 15.37
C PRO A 664 26.79 -24.51 14.07
N ASP A 665 27.57 -23.45 13.82
CA ASP A 665 27.46 -22.68 12.57
C ASP A 665 27.85 -23.51 11.33
N VAL A 666 28.84 -24.41 11.47
CA VAL A 666 29.18 -25.38 10.42
C VAL A 666 28.01 -26.34 10.15
N ALA A 667 27.23 -26.70 11.18
CA ALA A 667 26.02 -27.52 10.98
C ALA A 667 24.95 -26.77 10.15
N ILE A 668 24.84 -25.45 10.29
CA ILE A 668 23.94 -24.61 9.46
C ILE A 668 24.39 -24.66 8.00
N ASP A 669 25.68 -24.47 7.74
CA ASP A 669 26.25 -24.49 6.39
C ASP A 669 26.10 -25.85 5.70
N LEU A 670 26.42 -26.92 6.43
CA LEU A 670 26.25 -28.30 5.95
C LEU A 670 24.80 -28.58 5.58
N ASN A 671 23.85 -28.12 6.40
CA ASN A 671 22.43 -28.28 6.14
C ASN A 671 21.97 -27.50 4.89
N ASN A 672 22.41 -26.25 4.74
CA ASN A 672 22.07 -25.43 3.58
C ASN A 672 22.63 -26.01 2.27
N LEU A 673 23.90 -26.43 2.29
CA LEU A 673 24.52 -27.10 1.15
C LEU A 673 23.83 -28.44 0.83
N ALA A 674 23.44 -29.22 1.84
CA ALA A 674 22.71 -30.46 1.62
C ALA A 674 21.34 -30.24 0.98
N ALA A 675 20.60 -29.21 1.41
CA ALA A 675 19.32 -28.84 0.81
C ALA A 675 19.49 -28.45 -0.68
N LEU A 676 20.54 -27.69 -1.02
CA LEU A 676 20.85 -27.38 -2.42
C LEU A 676 21.24 -28.62 -3.24
N LEU A 677 22.01 -29.55 -2.64
CA LEU A 677 22.37 -30.81 -3.28
C LEU A 677 21.16 -31.71 -3.53
N GLN A 678 20.18 -31.69 -2.62
CA GLN A 678 18.90 -32.36 -2.80
C GLN A 678 18.13 -31.78 -3.99
N GLU A 679 18.02 -30.45 -4.08
CA GLU A 679 17.36 -29.78 -5.22
C GLU A 679 18.06 -30.02 -6.57
N THR A 680 19.38 -30.24 -6.56
CA THR A 680 20.16 -30.62 -7.75
C THR A 680 20.17 -32.13 -8.02
N ASN A 681 19.30 -32.90 -7.34
CA ASN A 681 19.16 -34.35 -7.49
C ASN A 681 20.44 -35.14 -7.19
N ARG A 682 21.18 -34.72 -6.15
CA ARG A 682 22.42 -35.36 -5.66
C ARG A 682 22.28 -35.84 -4.20
N PRO A 683 21.28 -36.66 -3.86
CA PRO A 683 21.00 -37.05 -2.48
C PRO A 683 22.13 -37.88 -1.83
N ALA A 684 22.91 -38.61 -2.64
CA ALA A 684 24.06 -39.37 -2.16
C ALA A 684 25.19 -38.48 -1.58
N GLU A 685 25.27 -37.23 -2.03
CA GLU A 685 26.19 -36.23 -1.47
C GLU A 685 25.54 -35.44 -0.33
N ALA A 686 24.23 -35.23 -0.35
CA ALA A 686 23.49 -34.51 0.69
C ALA A 686 23.41 -35.29 2.03
N GLU A 687 23.12 -36.60 1.99
CA GLU A 687 22.92 -37.42 3.20
C GLU A 687 24.09 -37.37 4.19
N PRO A 688 25.37 -37.57 3.79
CA PRO A 688 26.49 -37.50 4.73
C PRO A 688 26.64 -36.12 5.37
N LEU A 689 26.33 -35.03 4.64
CA LEU A 689 26.37 -33.68 5.18
C LEU A 689 25.26 -33.45 6.23
N MET A 690 24.03 -33.89 5.95
CA MET A 690 22.93 -33.80 6.92
C MET A 690 23.18 -34.64 8.17
N ARG A 691 23.73 -35.85 8.02
CA ARG A 691 24.10 -36.70 9.18
C ARG A 691 25.21 -36.07 10.02
N ARG A 692 26.19 -35.43 9.37
CA ARG A 692 27.24 -34.68 10.07
C ARG A 692 26.67 -33.47 10.81
N ALA A 693 25.82 -32.67 10.15
CA ALA A 693 25.15 -31.54 10.80
C ALA A 693 24.33 -31.97 12.03
N LEU A 694 23.58 -33.08 11.92
CA LEU A 694 22.82 -33.66 13.04
C LEU A 694 23.75 -34.06 14.20
N ALA A 695 24.85 -34.75 13.91
CA ALA A 695 25.80 -35.18 14.94
C ALA A 695 26.44 -33.99 15.68
N ILE A 696 26.79 -32.93 14.94
CA ILE A 696 27.32 -31.69 15.51
C ILE A 696 26.30 -31.05 16.46
N ASP A 697 25.05 -30.89 16.04
CA ASP A 697 23.99 -30.28 16.86
C ASP A 697 23.67 -31.15 18.10
N GLU A 698 23.63 -32.49 17.97
CA GLU A 698 23.42 -33.41 19.09
C GLU A 698 24.55 -33.32 20.13
N GLN A 699 25.80 -33.20 19.69
CA GLN A 699 26.96 -33.10 20.57
C GLN A 699 27.05 -31.73 21.25
N SER A 700 26.74 -30.65 20.52
CA SER A 700 26.95 -29.27 20.99
C SER A 700 25.78 -28.72 21.81
N LEU A 701 24.54 -29.04 21.40
CA LEU A 701 23.31 -28.51 22.01
C LEU A 701 22.58 -29.55 22.87
N GLY A 702 22.88 -30.84 22.67
CA GLY A 702 22.22 -31.97 23.31
C GLY A 702 21.14 -32.59 22.44
N ALA A 703 20.92 -33.90 22.62
CA ALA A 703 20.04 -34.73 21.77
C ALA A 703 18.55 -34.34 21.77
N GLU A 704 18.12 -33.53 22.74
CA GLU A 704 16.73 -33.09 22.96
C GLU A 704 16.55 -31.58 22.67
N HIS A 705 17.51 -30.93 22.00
CA HIS A 705 17.41 -29.51 21.65
C HIS A 705 16.60 -29.32 20.35
N SER A 706 15.80 -28.25 20.24
CA SER A 706 14.94 -28.01 19.06
C SER A 706 15.68 -27.91 17.72
N ASN A 707 16.91 -27.35 17.70
CA ASN A 707 17.76 -27.42 16.49
C ASN A 707 18.01 -28.86 16.00
N VAL A 708 18.10 -29.84 16.91
CA VAL A 708 18.20 -31.27 16.52
C VAL A 708 16.91 -31.71 15.83
N ALA A 709 15.73 -31.29 16.30
CA ALA A 709 14.46 -31.55 15.63
C ALA A 709 14.42 -31.00 14.19
N ILE A 710 14.97 -29.80 13.96
CA ILE A 710 15.11 -29.22 12.60
C ILE A 710 15.97 -30.13 11.71
N ARG A 711 17.14 -30.57 12.19
CA ARG A 711 18.03 -31.47 11.42
C ARG A 711 17.39 -32.83 11.15
N LEU A 712 16.70 -33.39 12.14
CA LEU A 712 15.98 -34.65 12.00
C LEU A 712 14.89 -34.56 10.93
N ASN A 713 14.12 -33.47 10.90
CA ASN A 713 13.11 -33.23 9.86
C ASN A 713 13.73 -33.18 8.45
N ASN A 714 14.82 -32.44 8.28
CA ASN A 714 15.46 -32.30 6.97
C ASN A 714 16.06 -33.63 6.49
N LEU A 715 16.73 -34.37 7.38
CA LEU A 715 17.25 -35.70 7.06
C LEU A 715 16.11 -36.68 6.75
N ALA A 716 14.99 -36.62 7.47
CA ALA A 716 13.82 -37.44 7.19
C ALA A 716 13.23 -37.16 5.80
N ALA A 717 13.15 -35.89 5.40
CA ALA A 717 12.69 -35.50 4.06
C ALA A 717 13.58 -36.11 2.96
N LEU A 718 14.90 -36.01 3.12
CA LEU A 718 15.87 -36.61 2.20
C LEU A 718 15.74 -38.16 2.15
N LEU A 719 15.53 -38.79 3.29
CA LEU A 719 15.32 -40.25 3.37
C LEU A 719 14.01 -40.68 2.69
N GLN A 720 12.96 -39.86 2.78
CA GLN A 720 11.71 -40.10 2.06
C GLN A 720 11.92 -40.07 0.54
N GLU A 721 12.65 -39.08 0.02
CA GLU A 721 12.96 -38.97 -1.42
C GLU A 721 13.84 -40.10 -1.93
N THR A 722 14.71 -40.64 -1.08
CA THR A 722 15.57 -41.81 -1.39
C THR A 722 14.89 -43.15 -1.10
N ASN A 723 13.56 -43.15 -0.94
CA ASN A 723 12.74 -44.35 -0.76
C ASN A 723 13.07 -45.17 0.50
N ARG A 724 13.37 -44.49 1.61
CA ARG A 724 13.61 -45.08 2.96
C ARG A 724 12.59 -44.57 3.99
N PRO A 725 11.28 -44.77 3.76
CA PRO A 725 10.21 -44.16 4.56
C PRO A 725 10.19 -44.62 6.03
N ALA A 726 10.59 -45.86 6.31
CA ALA A 726 10.61 -46.38 7.69
C ALA A 726 11.62 -45.65 8.59
N GLU A 727 12.78 -45.29 8.03
CA GLU A 727 13.79 -44.50 8.75
C GLU A 727 13.33 -43.05 8.89
N ALA A 728 12.78 -42.47 7.81
CA ALA A 728 12.20 -41.12 7.85
C ALA A 728 11.12 -40.98 8.94
N GLU A 729 10.24 -41.98 9.07
CA GLU A 729 9.16 -41.98 10.06
C GLU A 729 9.71 -41.97 11.50
N GLN A 730 10.80 -42.69 11.76
CA GLN A 730 11.46 -42.66 13.08
C GLN A 730 12.04 -41.28 13.41
N LEU A 731 12.69 -40.65 12.43
CA LEU A 731 13.28 -39.31 12.61
C LEU A 731 12.20 -38.23 12.80
N TYR A 732 11.13 -38.25 12.00
CA TYR A 732 10.02 -37.31 12.17
C TYR A 732 9.33 -37.45 13.52
N ARG A 733 9.09 -38.67 14.00
CA ARG A 733 8.51 -38.88 15.34
C ARG A 733 9.42 -38.40 16.45
N ARG A 734 10.74 -38.58 16.29
CA ARG A 734 11.71 -38.07 17.26
C ARG A 734 11.73 -36.54 17.27
N ALA A 735 11.73 -35.91 16.11
CA ALA A 735 11.64 -34.45 16.00
C ALA A 735 10.38 -33.90 16.70
N LEU A 736 9.22 -34.50 16.39
CA LEU A 736 7.94 -34.15 17.00
C LEU A 736 7.99 -34.26 18.54
N ALA A 737 8.57 -35.33 19.08
CA ALA A 737 8.68 -35.51 20.52
C ALA A 737 9.58 -34.45 21.18
N ILE A 738 10.69 -34.08 20.52
CA ILE A 738 11.59 -33.03 20.99
C ILE A 738 10.86 -31.68 21.04
N ASP A 739 10.17 -31.30 19.97
CA ASP A 739 9.48 -30.00 19.89
C ASP A 739 8.25 -29.95 20.81
N GLU A 740 7.50 -31.05 20.98
CA GLU A 740 6.41 -31.14 21.96
C GLU A 740 6.92 -30.99 23.41
N GLN A 741 8.07 -31.57 23.74
CA GLN A 741 8.68 -31.43 25.06
C GLN A 741 9.24 -30.02 25.29
N THR A 742 9.84 -29.41 24.25
CA THR A 742 10.52 -28.12 24.35
C THR A 742 9.55 -26.96 24.42
N TYR A 743 8.54 -26.94 23.54
CA TYR A 743 7.65 -25.80 23.37
C TYR A 743 6.22 -26.06 23.85
N GLY A 744 5.86 -27.32 24.09
CA GLY A 744 4.50 -27.74 24.41
C GLY A 744 3.71 -28.17 23.17
N ALA A 745 2.66 -28.96 23.40
CA ALA A 745 1.88 -29.65 22.37
C ALA A 745 1.10 -28.74 21.41
N GLU A 746 0.94 -27.45 21.75
CA GLU A 746 0.16 -26.45 21.00
C GLU A 746 1.07 -25.39 20.36
N HIS A 747 2.38 -25.65 20.22
CA HIS A 747 3.31 -24.71 19.61
C HIS A 747 3.36 -24.85 18.08
N PRO A 748 3.50 -23.76 17.30
CA PRO A 748 3.62 -23.81 15.84
C PRO A 748 4.70 -24.73 15.27
N ASP A 749 5.81 -24.94 15.99
CA ASP A 749 6.85 -25.88 15.52
C ASP A 749 6.39 -27.34 15.60
N VAL A 750 5.50 -27.68 16.54
CA VAL A 750 4.81 -28.97 16.60
C VAL A 750 3.87 -29.13 15.40
N ALA A 751 3.15 -28.08 14.99
CA ALA A 751 2.31 -28.11 13.79
C ALA A 751 3.14 -28.41 12.52
N ARG A 752 4.32 -27.80 12.39
CA ARG A 752 5.27 -28.08 11.30
C ARG A 752 5.69 -29.55 11.28
N ASP A 753 6.06 -30.11 12.43
CA ASP A 753 6.45 -31.52 12.55
C ASP A 753 5.30 -32.48 12.22
N LEU A 754 4.09 -32.17 12.69
CA LEU A 754 2.88 -32.93 12.39
C LEU A 754 2.57 -32.95 10.89
N ASN A 755 2.69 -31.81 10.20
CA ASN A 755 2.52 -31.72 8.75
C ASN A 755 3.51 -32.60 7.99
N ASN A 756 4.79 -32.56 8.37
CA ASN A 756 5.84 -33.34 7.73
C ASN A 756 5.59 -34.85 7.91
N LEU A 757 5.27 -35.28 9.14
CA LEU A 757 4.93 -36.67 9.43
C LEU A 757 3.67 -37.11 8.69
N ALA A 758 2.64 -36.25 8.61
CA ALA A 758 1.41 -36.52 7.88
C ALA A 758 1.67 -36.74 6.39
N ALA A 759 2.52 -35.92 5.77
CA ALA A 759 2.90 -36.05 4.36
C ALA A 759 3.59 -37.39 4.08
N LEU A 760 4.50 -37.82 4.97
CA LEU A 760 5.12 -39.13 4.88
C LEU A 760 4.08 -40.27 5.02
N LEU A 761 3.18 -40.17 5.99
CA LEU A 761 2.13 -41.18 6.21
C LEU A 761 1.17 -41.27 5.02
N GLN A 762 0.83 -40.14 4.39
CA GLN A 762 0.07 -40.12 3.15
C GLN A 762 0.81 -40.85 2.02
N ALA A 763 2.10 -40.56 1.82
CA ALA A 763 2.93 -41.24 0.82
C ALA A 763 3.09 -42.75 1.11
N ALA A 764 3.05 -43.14 2.39
CA ALA A 764 3.05 -44.53 2.84
C ALA A 764 1.65 -45.20 2.81
N ASN A 765 0.67 -44.57 2.16
CA ASN A 765 -0.71 -45.06 2.01
C ASN A 765 -1.44 -45.29 3.35
N ARG A 766 -1.20 -44.40 4.34
CA ARG A 766 -1.86 -44.38 5.66
C ARG A 766 -2.66 -43.07 5.84
N PRO A 767 -3.66 -42.80 4.98
CA PRO A 767 -4.34 -41.50 4.93
C PRO A 767 -5.13 -41.16 6.20
N ALA A 768 -5.70 -42.14 6.91
CA ALA A 768 -6.47 -41.88 8.12
C ALA A 768 -5.62 -41.31 9.27
N GLU A 769 -4.36 -41.77 9.40
CA GLU A 769 -3.43 -41.23 10.38
C GLU A 769 -2.92 -39.86 9.95
N ALA A 770 -2.59 -39.68 8.67
CA ALA A 770 -2.20 -38.39 8.11
C ALA A 770 -3.27 -37.30 8.34
N GLU A 771 -4.54 -37.65 8.14
CA GLU A 771 -5.67 -36.73 8.32
C GLU A 771 -5.80 -36.22 9.76
N GLN A 772 -5.56 -37.09 10.75
CA GLN A 772 -5.57 -36.71 12.16
C GLN A 772 -4.46 -35.70 12.47
N LEU A 773 -3.26 -35.92 11.93
CA LEU A 773 -2.13 -35.03 12.14
C LEU A 773 -2.31 -33.68 11.42
N TYR A 774 -2.79 -33.69 10.17
CA TYR A 774 -3.06 -32.44 9.44
C TYR A 774 -4.13 -31.58 10.13
N ARG A 775 -5.20 -32.19 10.65
CA ARG A 775 -6.21 -31.43 11.40
C ARG A 775 -5.67 -30.86 12.71
N ARG A 776 -4.80 -31.60 13.40
CA ARG A 776 -4.15 -31.11 14.63
C ARG A 776 -3.21 -29.94 14.31
N ALA A 777 -2.40 -30.05 13.26
CA ALA A 777 -1.53 -28.96 12.80
C ALA A 777 -2.34 -27.70 12.49
N LEU A 778 -3.41 -27.84 11.69
CA LEU A 778 -4.33 -26.75 11.36
C LEU A 778 -4.90 -26.06 12.59
N ALA A 779 -5.36 -26.83 13.58
CA ALA A 779 -5.92 -26.27 14.81
C ALA A 779 -4.88 -25.49 15.63
N ILE A 780 -3.65 -25.99 15.72
CA ILE A 780 -2.54 -25.33 16.42
C ILE A 780 -2.19 -23.99 15.74
N ASP A 781 -2.05 -23.98 14.42
CA ASP A 781 -1.67 -22.78 13.69
C ASP A 781 -2.81 -21.75 13.61
N GLU A 782 -4.08 -22.19 13.53
CA GLU A 782 -5.25 -21.30 13.66
C GLU A 782 -5.30 -20.62 15.03
N GLN A 783 -5.02 -21.36 16.10
CA GLN A 783 -4.98 -20.81 17.46
C GLN A 783 -3.80 -19.86 17.67
N SER A 784 -2.64 -20.20 17.11
CA SER A 784 -1.39 -19.47 17.37
C SER A 784 -1.27 -18.18 16.54
N PHE A 785 -1.68 -18.23 15.27
CA PHE A 785 -1.51 -17.10 14.34
C PHE A 785 -2.82 -16.44 13.92
N GLY A 786 -3.96 -17.07 14.20
CA GLY A 786 -5.27 -16.64 13.73
C GLY A 786 -5.66 -17.28 12.40
N ALA A 787 -6.97 -17.27 12.12
CA ALA A 787 -7.60 -17.98 11.01
C ALA A 787 -7.17 -17.52 9.60
N GLU A 788 -6.58 -16.32 9.48
CA GLU A 788 -6.22 -15.68 8.21
C GLU A 788 -4.70 -15.65 7.97
N HIS A 789 -3.94 -16.51 8.66
CA HIS A 789 -2.47 -16.54 8.53
C HIS A 789 -2.00 -17.53 7.45
N PRO A 790 -0.95 -17.22 6.65
CA PRO A 790 -0.45 -18.13 5.60
C PRO A 790 -0.04 -19.54 6.02
N ARG A 791 0.34 -19.72 7.29
CA ARG A 791 0.59 -21.08 7.81
C ARG A 791 -0.70 -21.91 7.84
N VAL A 792 -1.82 -21.29 8.21
CA VAL A 792 -3.16 -21.90 8.10
C VAL A 792 -3.49 -22.23 6.64
N ALA A 793 -3.15 -21.36 5.68
CA ALA A 793 -3.32 -21.67 4.25
C ALA A 793 -2.49 -22.88 3.81
N THR A 794 -1.27 -23.04 4.34
CA THR A 794 -0.42 -24.22 4.09
C THR A 794 -1.08 -25.49 4.63
N ASP A 795 -1.58 -25.47 5.87
CA ASP A 795 -2.25 -26.61 6.49
C ASP A 795 -3.55 -26.98 5.77
N LEU A 796 -4.33 -25.98 5.38
CA LEU A 796 -5.56 -26.14 4.59
C LEU A 796 -5.26 -26.81 3.25
N ASN A 797 -4.22 -26.35 2.53
CA ASN A 797 -3.79 -26.97 1.28
C ASN A 797 -3.34 -28.42 1.47
N ASN A 798 -2.55 -28.70 2.50
CA ASN A 798 -2.06 -30.06 2.79
C ASN A 798 -3.23 -31.00 3.08
N LEU A 799 -4.16 -30.59 3.95
CA LEU A 799 -5.36 -31.35 4.26
C LEU A 799 -6.25 -31.52 3.02
N ALA A 800 -6.42 -30.47 2.21
CA ALA A 800 -7.21 -30.55 0.98
C ALA A 800 -6.61 -31.51 -0.04
N ALA A 801 -5.28 -31.53 -0.20
CA ALA A 801 -4.59 -32.46 -1.07
C ALA A 801 -4.79 -33.92 -0.63
N LEU A 802 -4.77 -34.19 0.68
CA LEU A 802 -5.10 -35.52 1.21
C LEU A 802 -6.57 -35.91 0.93
N LEU A 803 -7.50 -34.98 1.14
CA LEU A 803 -8.91 -35.19 0.87
C LEU A 803 -9.16 -35.44 -0.62
N GLN A 804 -8.47 -34.71 -1.50
CA GLN A 804 -8.51 -34.93 -2.95
C GLN A 804 -7.96 -36.33 -3.32
N ALA A 805 -6.80 -36.71 -2.78
CA ALA A 805 -6.21 -38.04 -3.00
C ALA A 805 -7.09 -39.20 -2.50
N THR A 806 -7.98 -38.93 -1.54
CA THR A 806 -8.97 -39.89 -1.02
C THR A 806 -10.37 -39.71 -1.63
N ASN A 807 -10.47 -38.95 -2.74
CA ASN A 807 -11.69 -38.70 -3.51
C ASN A 807 -12.83 -38.00 -2.72
N ARG A 808 -12.49 -37.24 -1.68
CA ARG A 808 -13.41 -36.40 -0.89
C ARG A 808 -13.41 -34.96 -1.40
N LEU A 809 -13.66 -34.80 -2.70
CA LEU A 809 -13.50 -33.53 -3.43
C LEU A 809 -14.37 -32.39 -2.87
N ALA A 810 -15.59 -32.69 -2.43
CA ALA A 810 -16.53 -31.71 -1.86
C ALA A 810 -16.03 -31.09 -0.53
N GLU A 811 -15.20 -31.81 0.21
CA GLU A 811 -14.58 -31.30 1.45
C GLU A 811 -13.27 -30.56 1.15
N ALA A 812 -12.55 -30.94 0.10
CA ALA A 812 -11.28 -30.33 -0.28
C ALA A 812 -11.44 -28.92 -0.89
N GLU A 813 -12.44 -28.71 -1.77
CA GLU A 813 -12.65 -27.42 -2.46
C GLU A 813 -12.77 -26.20 -1.51
N PRO A 814 -13.61 -26.20 -0.45
CA PRO A 814 -13.71 -25.04 0.43
C PRO A 814 -12.40 -24.73 1.15
N LEU A 815 -11.59 -25.74 1.48
CA LEU A 815 -10.28 -25.53 2.11
C LEU A 815 -9.29 -24.90 1.14
N MET A 816 -9.24 -25.35 -0.12
CA MET A 816 -8.37 -24.75 -1.15
C MET A 816 -8.77 -23.31 -1.47
N ARG A 817 -10.09 -23.01 -1.52
CA ARG A 817 -10.57 -21.63 -1.73
C ARG A 817 -10.22 -20.73 -0.56
N ARG A 818 -10.33 -21.22 0.67
CA ARG A 818 -9.92 -20.47 1.86
C ARG A 818 -8.41 -20.24 1.90
N ALA A 819 -7.61 -21.27 1.61
CA ALA A 819 -6.16 -21.12 1.51
C ALA A 819 -5.77 -20.06 0.48
N LEU A 820 -6.36 -20.13 -0.73
CA LEU A 820 -6.15 -19.15 -1.79
C LEU A 820 -6.49 -17.73 -1.35
N ALA A 821 -7.61 -17.54 -0.63
CA ALA A 821 -8.00 -16.22 -0.13
C ALA A 821 -7.00 -15.68 0.91
N ILE A 822 -6.54 -16.54 1.82
CA ILE A 822 -5.55 -16.18 2.84
C ILE A 822 -4.22 -15.79 2.19
N ASP A 823 -3.68 -16.62 1.29
CA ASP A 823 -2.40 -16.35 0.64
C ASP A 823 -2.51 -15.12 -0.29
N GLN A 824 -3.67 -14.89 -0.93
CA GLN A 824 -3.95 -13.66 -1.68
C GLN A 824 -4.01 -12.42 -0.79
N GLN A 825 -4.56 -12.53 0.42
CA GLN A 825 -4.60 -11.42 1.37
C GLN A 825 -3.26 -11.22 2.09
N SER A 826 -2.33 -12.19 2.08
CA SER A 826 -1.08 -12.15 2.85
C SER A 826 0.18 -11.93 2.04
N TYR A 827 0.23 -12.50 0.83
CA TYR A 827 1.33 -12.33 -0.13
C TYR A 827 0.92 -11.66 -1.43
N GLY A 828 -0.40 -11.65 -1.70
CA GLY A 828 -1.02 -10.94 -2.81
C GLY A 828 -1.46 -11.87 -3.94
N ALA A 829 -2.15 -11.35 -4.95
CA ALA A 829 -2.63 -12.08 -6.12
C ALA A 829 -1.61 -12.57 -7.17
N ARG A 830 -0.35 -12.15 -7.13
CA ARG A 830 0.80 -12.51 -8.01
C ARG A 830 1.96 -13.22 -7.29
N HIS A 831 1.80 -13.66 -6.05
CA HIS A 831 2.84 -14.35 -5.32
C HIS A 831 2.94 -15.82 -5.77
N PRO A 832 4.15 -16.43 -5.81
CA PRO A 832 4.33 -17.84 -6.10
C PRO A 832 3.44 -18.79 -5.27
N ASP A 833 3.15 -18.46 -4.01
CA ASP A 833 2.28 -19.31 -3.17
C ASP A 833 0.80 -19.21 -3.59
N VAL A 834 0.35 -18.05 -4.07
CA VAL A 834 -0.96 -17.94 -4.70
C VAL A 834 -1.04 -18.70 -6.02
N ALA A 835 0.04 -18.73 -6.80
CA ALA A 835 0.09 -19.57 -8.00
C ALA A 835 0.02 -21.06 -7.67
N ARG A 836 0.65 -21.50 -6.57
CA ARG A 836 0.51 -22.87 -6.06
C ARG A 836 -0.95 -23.17 -5.68
N ASP A 837 -1.61 -22.27 -4.97
CA ASP A 837 -3.01 -22.44 -4.55
C ASP A 837 -3.97 -22.48 -5.75
N LEU A 838 -3.76 -21.59 -6.73
CA LEU A 838 -4.48 -21.60 -8.00
C LEU A 838 -4.29 -22.91 -8.75
N ASN A 839 -3.06 -23.43 -8.83
CA ASN A 839 -2.77 -24.72 -9.44
C ASN A 839 -3.50 -25.88 -8.72
N ASN A 840 -3.49 -25.89 -7.39
CA ASN A 840 -4.15 -26.93 -6.59
C ASN A 840 -5.67 -26.91 -6.83
N LEU A 841 -6.29 -25.73 -6.72
CA LEU A 841 -7.73 -25.56 -6.96
C LEU A 841 -8.10 -25.91 -8.40
N ALA A 842 -7.31 -25.50 -9.40
CA ALA A 842 -7.56 -25.82 -10.80
C ALA A 842 -7.46 -27.34 -11.07
N THR A 843 -6.53 -28.04 -10.43
CA THR A 843 -6.41 -29.50 -10.53
C THR A 843 -7.64 -30.19 -9.92
N LEU A 844 -8.14 -29.71 -8.77
CA LEU A 844 -9.40 -30.23 -8.19
C LEU A 844 -10.61 -29.96 -9.09
N LEU A 845 -10.67 -28.79 -9.73
CA LEU A 845 -11.73 -28.46 -10.68
C LEU A 845 -11.65 -29.35 -11.93
N GLN A 846 -10.45 -29.73 -12.37
CA GLN A 846 -10.26 -30.73 -13.41
C GLN A 846 -10.81 -32.11 -12.98
N ASP A 847 -10.52 -32.56 -11.75
CA ASP A 847 -11.05 -33.83 -11.22
C ASP A 847 -12.58 -33.84 -11.11
N THR A 848 -13.20 -32.67 -10.98
CA THR A 848 -14.67 -32.49 -10.98
C THR A 848 -15.24 -32.13 -12.35
N ASN A 849 -14.44 -32.19 -13.42
CA ASN A 849 -14.81 -31.87 -14.81
C ASN A 849 -15.35 -30.44 -15.01
N ARG A 850 -14.92 -29.48 -14.18
CA ARG A 850 -15.25 -28.04 -14.26
C ARG A 850 -14.14 -27.27 -14.98
N LEU A 851 -13.78 -27.72 -16.18
CA LEU A 851 -12.62 -27.22 -16.92
C LEU A 851 -12.69 -25.72 -17.26
N ALA A 852 -13.90 -25.20 -17.54
CA ALA A 852 -14.12 -23.78 -17.79
C ALA A 852 -13.78 -22.87 -16.59
N GLU A 853 -13.83 -23.41 -15.37
CA GLU A 853 -13.39 -22.70 -14.17
C GLU A 853 -11.90 -22.94 -13.87
N ALA A 854 -11.37 -24.13 -14.23
CA ALA A 854 -9.98 -24.52 -13.98
C ALA A 854 -8.98 -23.76 -14.86
N GLU A 855 -9.28 -23.60 -16.15
CA GLU A 855 -8.37 -22.98 -17.14
C GLU A 855 -7.91 -21.56 -16.76
N PRO A 856 -8.79 -20.60 -16.41
CA PRO A 856 -8.34 -19.25 -16.09
C PRO A 856 -7.47 -19.20 -14.82
N LEU A 857 -7.74 -20.08 -13.84
CA LEU A 857 -6.93 -20.18 -12.62
C LEU A 857 -5.55 -20.73 -12.95
N MET A 858 -5.47 -21.77 -13.78
CA MET A 858 -4.21 -22.38 -14.19
C MET A 858 -3.38 -21.44 -15.08
N ARG A 859 -4.03 -20.72 -16.01
CA ARG A 859 -3.37 -19.69 -16.83
C ARG A 859 -2.73 -18.61 -15.96
N ARG A 860 -3.48 -18.12 -14.98
CA ARG A 860 -2.97 -17.13 -14.02
C ARG A 860 -1.81 -17.69 -13.18
N ALA A 861 -1.87 -18.95 -12.77
CA ALA A 861 -0.76 -19.61 -12.07
C ALA A 861 0.52 -19.70 -12.95
N VAL A 862 0.38 -19.97 -14.26
CA VAL A 862 1.50 -19.94 -15.23
C VAL A 862 2.12 -18.56 -15.29
N GLU A 863 1.31 -17.51 -15.48
CA GLU A 863 1.79 -16.12 -15.60
C GLU A 863 2.58 -15.69 -14.37
N ILE A 864 2.08 -16.01 -13.18
CA ILE A 864 2.71 -15.66 -11.91
C ILE A 864 4.08 -16.34 -11.76
N PHE A 865 4.13 -17.67 -11.90
CA PHE A 865 5.40 -18.40 -11.74
C PHE A 865 6.42 -17.99 -12.81
N GLN A 866 5.97 -17.69 -14.03
CA GLN A 866 6.82 -17.20 -15.10
C GLN A 866 7.44 -15.83 -14.79
N GLN A 867 6.66 -14.89 -14.28
CA GLN A 867 7.15 -13.55 -13.92
C GLN A 867 8.08 -13.57 -12.71
N SER A 868 7.72 -14.32 -11.67
CA SER A 868 8.45 -14.32 -10.40
C SER A 868 9.71 -15.20 -10.42
N LEU A 869 9.62 -16.40 -10.98
CA LEU A 869 10.68 -17.42 -10.91
C LEU A 869 11.37 -17.68 -12.26
N GLY A 870 10.82 -17.13 -13.34
CA GLY A 870 11.33 -17.31 -14.69
C GLY A 870 10.82 -18.58 -15.38
N ASP A 871 11.17 -18.70 -16.66
CA ASP A 871 10.56 -19.68 -17.55
C ASP A 871 10.99 -21.14 -17.33
N GLN A 872 12.18 -21.33 -16.78
CA GLN A 872 12.79 -22.64 -16.63
C GLN A 872 12.64 -23.20 -15.20
N HIS A 873 12.02 -22.44 -14.30
CA HIS A 873 11.81 -22.89 -12.93
C HIS A 873 10.88 -24.14 -12.92
N PRO A 874 11.20 -25.19 -12.15
CA PRO A 874 10.41 -26.43 -12.13
C PRO A 874 8.91 -26.22 -11.88
N LYS A 875 8.55 -25.33 -10.94
CA LYS A 875 7.15 -24.93 -10.68
C LYS A 875 6.47 -24.35 -11.94
N THR A 876 7.15 -23.45 -12.67
CA THR A 876 6.65 -22.87 -13.93
C THR A 876 6.43 -23.95 -15.00
N VAL A 877 7.35 -24.89 -15.11
CA VAL A 877 7.23 -26.01 -16.07
C VAL A 877 6.06 -26.93 -15.72
N THR A 878 5.90 -27.28 -14.44
CA THR A 878 4.80 -28.13 -13.96
C THR A 878 3.45 -27.48 -14.21
N VAL A 879 3.27 -26.22 -13.83
CA VAL A 879 1.99 -25.52 -14.03
C VAL A 879 1.65 -25.36 -15.51
N ARG A 880 2.65 -25.13 -16.39
CA ARG A 880 2.43 -25.10 -17.84
C ARG A 880 1.98 -26.44 -18.40
N ARG A 881 2.54 -27.54 -17.90
CA ARG A 881 2.11 -28.89 -18.28
C ARG A 881 0.66 -29.12 -17.85
N ASN A 882 0.30 -28.75 -16.62
CA ASN A 882 -1.07 -28.88 -16.12
C ASN A 882 -2.05 -28.01 -16.94
N HIS A 883 -1.64 -26.79 -17.30
CA HIS A 883 -2.41 -25.93 -18.20
C HIS A 883 -2.65 -26.57 -19.58
N ALA A 884 -1.59 -27.09 -20.20
CA ALA A 884 -1.69 -27.77 -21.49
C ALA A 884 -2.61 -28.99 -21.44
N LEU A 885 -2.59 -29.75 -20.33
CA LEU A 885 -3.51 -30.86 -20.10
C LEU A 885 -4.97 -30.38 -20.05
N ILE A 886 -5.28 -29.35 -19.25
CA ILE A 886 -6.64 -28.79 -19.16
C ILE A 886 -7.13 -28.33 -20.54
N VAL A 887 -6.32 -27.57 -21.27
CA VAL A 887 -6.68 -27.08 -22.62
C VAL A 887 -6.91 -28.24 -23.59
N SER A 888 -6.04 -29.26 -23.59
CA SER A 888 -6.23 -30.42 -24.47
C SER A 888 -7.54 -31.17 -24.22
N VAL A 889 -7.94 -31.32 -22.95
CA VAL A 889 -9.22 -31.98 -22.61
C VAL A 889 -10.41 -31.09 -22.97
N MET A 890 -10.27 -29.77 -22.91
CA MET A 890 -11.30 -28.84 -23.35
C MET A 890 -11.48 -28.84 -24.88
N ASP A 891 -10.39 -28.94 -25.64
CA ASP A 891 -10.44 -29.01 -27.11
C ASP A 891 -11.05 -30.32 -27.63
N ASP A 892 -10.99 -31.38 -26.82
CA ASP A 892 -11.59 -32.69 -27.09
C ASP A 892 -13.09 -32.79 -26.69
N GLN A 893 -13.64 -31.80 -25.96
CA GLN A 893 -15.04 -31.71 -25.51
C GLN A 893 -15.89 -30.83 -26.46
#